data_AF-A0A1I8I636-F1
#
_entry.id   AF-A0A1I8I636-F1
#
_cell.length_a   1.000
_cell.length_b   1.000
_cell.length_c   1.000
_cell.angle_alpha   90.00
_cell.angle_beta   90.00
_cell.angle_gamma   90.00
#
_symmetry.space_group_name_H-M   'P 1'
#
loop_
_entity.id
_entity.type
_entity.pdbx_description
1 polymer ?
#
loop_
_entity_poly.entity_id
_entity_poly.type
_entity_poly.pdbx_seq_one_letter_code
_entity_poly.pdbx_strand_id
1 'polypeptide(L)'
;MVKLRIVDVSPKPKDGNAVDASGEIPDESLLATVQLEEAVAARMPCIIRGLSLGPCVDTWPKPERFAEFVDCPVKVHVSRDADLDFVAKNFAYKTVSLAQLVQRASRSVQPEGEYFLCPEERYYLRALGGDSRSEPAQLARQFPQLAPELRLPDQLYPSERQFSSVLRVASAGLRLWLHYDVMDNLLCGVCGTKRVTLYPPYDAEHLYLVGDKSRVANPDNYDAAEFPDFAKATPFTGDLLPGDVLYIPAMWFHSVLNVTYTLSVNVFWKTLRDELYDPKDAYGNKEPVPIARLMQSLQSGLKTVTASGLPPEYCHVYGVQLANLIRERLCDGGAGSGQDQNQRHENEDQMKIPLNSSATMFWQMPSIISNIEPLLDKQGVELSEILEEESVIQECKAQNQKLITYLAQDSILDQLVDAIVTEPSAELPHRQRYRRANVCCELLACDADALTTGLVKENRRLDQLYDFLKGEPPLNPLLSSFFSKVMQLLARKQSDRLLAYLSSKGEEFIDLLIRHMGTSAVMDFLVSVVTMRSVDEYGLQYQQLQQQQSTQVAAWLAQTGLVDKLLATLASDRSPEEQYNGAQCLINIIAYCRDLAAAAQDSSEAANSSSAASSTPSATLLDQLESGDTAGKLLAKMLDGAGGPSESGVAAGA
;
A
#
# COMPACT_ATOMS: atom_id res chain seq x y z
N MET A 1 0.74 25.70 22.90
CA MET A 1 1.84 24.73 22.98
C MET A 1 1.56 23.77 24.12
N VAL A 2 1.40 22.50 23.80
CA VAL A 2 1.06 21.41 24.74
C VAL A 2 2.34 20.64 25.05
N LYS A 3 2.56 20.24 26.31
CA LYS A 3 3.68 19.35 26.64
C LYS A 3 3.29 17.91 26.32
N LEU A 4 4.21 17.14 25.74
CA LEU A 4 4.02 15.70 25.57
C LEU A 4 3.82 15.01 26.92
N ARG A 5 2.88 14.06 26.95
CA ARG A 5 2.66 13.21 28.13
C ARG A 5 3.92 12.39 28.37
N ILE A 6 4.42 12.42 29.61
CA ILE A 6 5.50 11.55 30.07
C ILE A 6 4.85 10.40 30.85
N VAL A 7 5.14 9.17 30.44
CA VAL A 7 4.79 7.93 31.14
C VAL A 7 6.08 7.43 31.78
N ASP A 8 6.19 7.61 33.10
CA ASP A 8 7.37 7.18 33.85
C ASP A 8 7.13 5.77 34.40
N VAL A 9 7.91 4.81 33.88
CA VAL A 9 7.86 3.40 34.23
C VAL A 9 9.03 2.99 35.14
N SER A 10 9.77 3.96 35.68
CA SER A 10 10.85 3.68 36.63
C SER A 10 10.31 2.95 37.87
N PRO A 11 11.03 1.96 38.41
CA PRO A 11 10.62 1.31 39.66
C PRO A 11 10.53 2.36 40.77
N LYS A 12 9.35 2.47 41.40
CA LYS A 12 9.16 3.37 42.53
C LYS A 12 10.07 2.91 43.68
N PRO A 13 10.79 3.83 44.35
CA PRO A 13 11.53 3.45 45.54
C PRO A 13 10.55 2.83 46.55
N LYS A 14 10.90 1.66 47.09
CA LYS A 14 10.17 1.08 48.22
C LYS A 14 10.28 2.07 49.38
N ASP A 15 9.25 2.88 49.60
CA ASP A 15 9.05 3.50 50.90
C ASP A 15 9.02 2.35 51.90
N GLY A 16 9.98 2.34 52.83
CA GLY A 16 10.37 1.17 53.61
C GLY A 16 9.36 0.70 54.65
N ASN A 17 8.06 0.56 54.33
CA ASN A 17 7.05 0.04 55.25
C ASN A 17 5.71 -0.38 54.62
N ALA A 18 5.68 -0.95 53.41
CA ALA A 18 4.48 -1.62 52.91
C ALA A 18 4.82 -2.97 52.25
N VAL A 19 4.71 -4.03 53.05
CA VAL A 19 4.65 -5.41 52.56
C VAL A 19 3.16 -5.77 52.51
N ASP A 20 2.62 -5.94 51.31
CA ASP A 20 1.32 -6.58 51.11
C ASP A 20 1.41 -8.04 51.59
N ALA A 21 0.34 -8.51 52.24
CA ALA A 21 0.22 -9.81 52.91
C ALA A 21 0.19 -11.02 51.95
N SER A 22 0.41 -10.81 50.65
CA SER A 22 0.52 -11.83 49.61
C SER A 22 1.97 -12.23 49.29
N GLY A 23 2.97 -11.41 49.66
CA GLY A 23 4.38 -11.72 49.42
C GLY A 23 4.82 -11.73 47.94
N GLU A 24 3.93 -11.40 47.00
CA GLU A 24 4.25 -11.30 45.57
C GLU A 24 4.57 -9.84 45.22
N ILE A 25 5.77 -9.62 44.69
CA ILE A 25 6.17 -8.34 44.11
C ILE A 25 5.43 -8.21 42.78
N PRO A 26 4.62 -7.15 42.55
CA PRO A 26 4.02 -6.91 41.24
C PRO A 26 5.15 -6.78 40.20
N ASP A 27 5.09 -7.59 39.15
CA ASP A 27 6.07 -7.59 38.06
C ASP A 27 6.14 -6.17 37.45
N GLU A 28 7.26 -5.49 37.64
CA GLU A 28 7.49 -4.10 37.22
C GLU A 28 7.29 -3.92 35.71
N SER A 29 7.43 -5.00 34.93
CA SER A 29 7.12 -5.03 33.49
C SER A 29 5.63 -4.89 33.19
N LEU A 30 4.74 -5.46 34.02
CA LEU A 30 3.30 -5.49 33.80
C LEU A 30 2.65 -4.11 33.97
N LEU A 31 3.14 -3.32 34.94
CA LEU A 31 2.64 -1.98 35.24
C LEU A 31 3.06 -0.95 34.17
N ALA A 32 4.24 -1.15 33.57
CA ALA A 32 4.73 -0.40 32.43
C ALA A 32 3.93 -0.71 31.14
N THR A 33 3.58 -1.98 30.93
CA THR A 33 2.77 -2.44 29.79
C THR A 33 1.35 -1.88 29.84
N VAL A 34 0.67 -1.88 31.00
CA VAL A 34 -0.72 -1.39 31.13
C VAL A 34 -0.85 0.11 30.86
N GLN A 35 0.10 0.95 31.33
CA GLN A 35 0.05 2.40 31.07
C GLN A 35 0.40 2.77 29.61
N LEU A 36 1.12 1.89 28.92
CA LEU A 36 1.45 2.05 27.51
C LEU A 36 0.32 1.65 26.58
N GLU A 37 -0.38 0.55 26.89
CA GLU A 37 -1.57 0.13 26.14
C GLU A 37 -2.60 1.25 26.05
N GLU A 38 -2.78 2.03 27.12
CA GLU A 38 -3.67 3.21 27.10
C GLU A 38 -3.26 4.26 26.07
N ALA A 39 -1.96 4.58 25.97
CA ALA A 39 -1.47 5.60 25.03
C ALA A 39 -1.55 5.12 23.57
N VAL A 40 -1.21 3.85 23.34
CA VAL A 40 -1.36 3.19 22.03
C VAL A 40 -2.82 3.10 21.62
N ALA A 41 -3.71 2.68 22.52
CA ALA A 41 -5.15 2.62 22.29
C ALA A 41 -5.75 4.01 22.06
N ALA A 42 -5.29 5.03 22.78
CA ALA A 42 -5.74 6.41 22.61
C ALA A 42 -5.19 7.10 21.34
N ARG A 43 -4.26 6.47 20.61
CA ARG A 43 -3.61 7.06 19.42
C ARG A 43 -2.95 8.42 19.69
N MET A 44 -2.36 8.57 20.88
CA MET A 44 -1.73 9.81 21.34
C MET A 44 -0.23 9.61 21.57
N PRO A 45 0.63 10.56 21.16
CA PRO A 45 2.07 10.44 21.38
C PRO A 45 2.41 10.61 22.86
N CYS A 46 3.41 9.86 23.31
CA CYS A 46 3.93 9.94 24.67
C CYS A 46 5.41 9.59 24.73
N ILE A 47 6.11 10.17 25.69
CA ILE A 47 7.49 9.80 26.04
C ILE A 47 7.43 8.80 27.19
N ILE A 48 8.02 7.64 26.99
CA ILE A 48 8.18 6.58 27.99
C ILE A 48 9.57 6.75 28.60
N ARG A 49 9.62 6.91 29.92
CA ARG A 49 10.86 7.13 30.68
C ARG A 49 11.07 6.01 31.69
N GLY A 50 12.33 5.66 31.94
CA GLY A 50 12.67 4.63 32.92
C GLY A 50 12.73 3.21 32.34
N LEU A 51 12.58 3.07 31.02
CA LEU A 51 12.69 1.80 30.33
C LEU A 51 14.18 1.40 30.16
N SER A 52 14.50 0.13 30.43
CA SER A 52 15.83 -0.40 30.16
C SER A 52 15.98 -0.75 28.67
N LEU A 53 16.58 0.15 27.89
CA LEU A 53 16.90 -0.05 26.46
C LEU A 53 18.09 -1.00 26.20
N GLY A 54 18.68 -1.58 27.24
CA GLY A 54 19.85 -2.45 27.12
C GLY A 54 21.18 -1.69 27.13
N PRO A 55 22.30 -2.38 26.90
CA PRO A 55 23.64 -1.80 27.03
C PRO A 55 23.95 -0.68 26.01
N CYS A 56 23.15 -0.54 24.95
CA CYS A 56 23.37 0.48 23.91
C CYS A 56 23.49 1.90 24.48
N VAL A 57 22.75 2.23 25.55
CA VAL A 57 22.75 3.56 26.18
C VAL A 57 24.11 3.88 26.81
N ASP A 58 24.87 2.86 27.23
CA ASP A 58 26.20 3.02 27.85
C ASP A 58 27.36 2.85 26.86
N THR A 59 27.14 2.10 25.79
CA THR A 59 28.16 1.73 24.81
C THR A 59 28.20 2.66 23.60
N TRP A 60 27.04 3.01 23.03
CA TRP A 60 26.96 3.77 21.77
C TRP A 60 27.37 5.25 21.90
N PRO A 61 27.24 5.93 23.05
CA PRO A 61 27.76 7.30 23.17
C PRO A 61 29.28 7.43 22.95
N LYS A 62 30.04 6.34 23.00
CA LYS A 62 31.49 6.30 22.83
C LYS A 62 31.83 6.07 21.36
N PRO A 63 32.40 7.05 20.61
CA PRO A 63 32.71 6.87 19.19
C PRO A 63 33.60 5.66 18.89
N GLU A 64 34.44 5.24 19.84
CA GLU A 64 35.31 4.07 19.74
C GLU A 64 34.52 2.77 19.59
N ARG A 65 33.28 2.71 20.09
CA ARG A 65 32.37 1.57 19.87
C ARG A 65 32.16 1.32 18.37
N PHE A 66 32.20 2.38 17.56
CA PHE A 66 31.95 2.28 16.13
C PHE A 66 33.22 2.04 15.30
N ALA A 67 34.39 1.88 15.93
CA ALA A 67 35.66 1.71 15.23
C ALA A 67 35.70 0.49 14.28
N GLU A 68 34.95 -0.58 14.60
CA GLU A 68 34.85 -1.77 13.75
C GLU A 68 34.08 -1.53 12.43
N PHE A 69 33.31 -0.44 12.32
CA PHE A 69 32.51 -0.13 11.13
C PHE A 69 33.26 0.78 10.12
N VAL A 70 34.58 0.65 10.04
CA VAL A 70 35.42 1.43 9.13
C VAL A 70 35.16 1.10 7.66
N ASP A 71 34.78 -0.14 7.36
CA ASP A 71 34.46 -0.62 6.01
C ASP A 71 32.95 -0.67 5.72
N CYS A 72 32.13 -0.04 6.57
CA CYS A 72 30.67 -0.02 6.44
C CYS A 72 30.21 1.32 5.82
N PRO A 73 30.01 1.42 4.49
CA PRO A 73 29.60 2.66 3.85
C PRO A 73 28.14 2.99 4.16
N VAL A 74 27.88 4.24 4.54
CA VAL A 74 26.54 4.79 4.80
C VAL A 74 26.31 6.06 3.99
N LYS A 75 25.08 6.23 3.48
CA LYS A 75 24.66 7.45 2.77
C LYS A 75 24.16 8.48 3.78
N VAL A 76 24.75 9.67 3.76
CA VAL A 76 24.51 10.72 4.75
C VAL A 76 24.11 12.03 4.08
N HIS A 77 23.27 12.79 4.76
CA HIS A 77 22.97 14.17 4.41
C HIS A 77 24.01 15.06 5.07
N VAL A 78 24.60 15.96 4.29
CA VAL A 78 25.59 16.94 4.76
C VAL A 78 25.08 18.33 4.42
N SER A 79 24.99 19.21 5.42
CA SER A 79 24.50 20.59 5.23
C SER A 79 25.36 21.61 5.98
N ARG A 80 25.39 22.83 5.45
CA ARG A 80 25.94 24.01 6.14
C ARG A 80 24.94 24.58 7.15
N ASP A 81 23.65 24.37 6.88
CA ASP A 81 22.56 24.94 7.65
C ASP A 81 22.18 24.03 8.83
N ALA A 82 21.50 24.60 9.82
CA ALA A 82 20.98 23.87 10.96
C ALA A 82 19.65 23.18 10.61
N ASP A 83 18.76 23.90 9.94
CA ASP A 83 17.45 23.40 9.51
C ASP A 83 17.57 22.81 8.10
N LEU A 84 17.36 21.50 7.96
CA LEU A 84 17.30 20.86 6.65
C LEU A 84 15.98 21.20 5.97
N ASP A 85 16.06 21.62 4.71
CA ASP A 85 14.91 22.03 3.90
C ASP A 85 14.86 21.19 2.61
N PHE A 86 13.77 20.44 2.41
CA PHE A 86 13.55 19.60 1.23
C PHE A 86 13.04 20.38 0.01
N VAL A 87 12.46 21.57 0.21
CA VAL A 87 12.01 22.47 -0.85
C VAL A 87 13.24 23.15 -1.45
N ALA A 88 14.06 23.79 -0.60
CA ALA A 88 15.30 24.44 -1.03
C ALA A 88 16.41 23.44 -1.36
N LYS A 89 16.32 22.20 -0.85
CA LYS A 89 17.35 21.15 -0.97
C LYS A 89 18.73 21.63 -0.54
N ASN A 90 18.81 22.27 0.62
CA ASN A 90 20.02 22.88 1.18
C ASN A 90 21.03 21.87 1.79
N PHE A 91 21.08 20.65 1.25
CA PHE A 91 21.93 19.58 1.73
C PHE A 91 22.44 18.73 0.56
N ALA A 92 23.58 18.08 0.75
CA ALA A 92 24.18 17.17 -0.21
C ALA A 92 24.19 15.74 0.33
N TYR A 93 23.94 14.77 -0.56
CA TYR A 93 24.18 13.36 -0.24
C TYR A 93 25.67 13.03 -0.39
N LYS A 94 26.25 12.42 0.64
CA LYS A 94 27.62 11.91 0.64
C LYS A 94 27.65 10.48 1.16
N THR A 95 28.75 9.78 0.88
CA THR A 95 29.02 8.45 1.42
C THR A 95 30.26 8.53 2.28
N VAL A 96 30.17 8.03 3.51
CA VAL A 96 31.27 7.89 4.47
C VAL A 96 31.14 6.54 5.16
N SER A 97 32.16 6.07 5.88
CA SER A 97 31.96 4.92 6.75
C SER A 97 31.15 5.30 8.00
N LEU A 98 30.44 4.34 8.60
CA LEU A 98 29.70 4.57 9.83
C LEU A 98 30.63 5.03 10.98
N ALA A 99 31.84 4.47 11.06
CA ALA A 99 32.85 4.90 12.01
C ALA A 99 33.20 6.40 11.85
N GLN A 100 33.48 6.82 10.61
CA GLN A 100 33.78 8.23 10.30
C GLN A 100 32.58 9.13 10.59
N LEU A 101 31.37 8.71 10.24
CA LEU A 101 30.16 9.48 10.49
C LEU A 101 29.98 9.77 11.99
N VAL A 102 30.07 8.75 12.84
CA VAL A 102 29.90 8.92 14.29
C VAL A 102 30.94 9.89 14.86
N GLN A 103 32.20 9.76 14.42
CA GLN A 103 33.26 10.67 14.83
C GLN A 103 33.01 12.11 14.36
N ARG A 104 32.59 12.32 13.11
CA ARG A 104 32.35 13.66 12.57
C ARG A 104 31.09 14.30 13.14
N ALA A 105 30.01 13.53 13.27
CA ALA A 105 28.74 14.02 13.80
C ALA A 105 28.82 14.43 15.29
N SER A 106 29.73 13.83 16.06
CA SER A 106 29.99 14.19 17.47
C SER A 106 30.79 15.49 17.66
N ARG A 107 31.37 16.05 16.58
CA ARG A 107 32.14 17.30 16.60
C ARG A 107 31.31 18.45 16.05
N SER A 108 31.55 19.65 16.55
CA SER A 108 30.97 20.90 16.02
C SER A 108 31.79 21.51 14.89
N VAL A 109 33.10 21.23 14.84
CA VAL A 109 34.04 21.72 13.82
C VAL A 109 34.93 20.56 13.39
N GLN A 110 35.00 20.31 12.08
CA GLN A 110 35.84 19.27 11.50
C GLN A 110 37.28 19.76 11.29
N PRO A 111 38.29 18.90 11.48
CA PRO A 111 39.67 19.20 11.09
C PRO A 111 39.82 19.50 9.60
N GLU A 112 40.89 20.19 9.24
CA GLU A 112 41.23 20.45 7.84
C GLU A 112 41.39 19.14 7.05
N GLY A 113 40.70 19.05 5.91
CA GLY A 113 40.65 17.83 5.10
C GLY A 113 39.63 16.77 5.53
N GLU A 114 38.91 16.96 6.64
CA GLU A 114 37.89 16.03 7.16
C GLU A 114 36.44 16.51 6.94
N TYR A 115 36.20 17.47 6.04
CA TYR A 115 34.86 17.97 5.69
C TYR A 115 34.61 18.01 4.18
N PHE A 116 33.35 18.14 3.76
CA PHE A 116 32.93 18.22 2.36
C PHE A 116 32.60 19.64 1.90
N LEU A 117 31.92 20.43 2.72
CA LEU A 117 31.31 21.71 2.41
C LEU A 117 31.97 22.85 3.20
N CYS A 118 32.08 22.69 4.51
CA CYS A 118 32.74 23.63 5.43
C CYS A 118 33.10 22.92 6.75
N PRO A 119 34.02 23.48 7.57
CA PRO A 119 34.38 22.90 8.86
C PRO A 119 33.20 22.69 9.81
N GLU A 120 32.20 23.58 9.80
CA GLU A 120 31.01 23.53 10.66
C GLU A 120 29.84 22.74 10.04
N GLU A 121 30.09 21.93 9.02
CA GLU A 121 29.02 21.14 8.39
C GLU A 121 28.40 20.14 9.35
N ARG A 122 27.10 19.90 9.18
CA ARG A 122 26.30 18.99 9.98
C ARG A 122 25.94 17.75 9.19
N TYR A 123 25.87 16.63 9.90
CA TYR A 123 25.61 15.32 9.33
C TYR A 123 24.30 14.76 9.85
N TYR A 124 23.55 14.10 8.95
CA TYR A 124 22.36 13.34 9.29
C TYR A 124 22.31 12.02 8.53
N LEU A 125 22.23 10.91 9.27
CA LEU A 125 22.00 9.57 8.75
C LEU A 125 20.58 9.11 9.09
N ARG A 126 19.91 8.59 8.06
CA ARG A 126 18.84 7.60 8.16
C ARG A 126 19.35 6.34 7.49
N ALA A 127 19.57 5.27 8.26
CA ALA A 127 20.00 3.99 7.68
C ALA A 127 18.96 3.45 6.69
N LEU A 128 19.44 2.72 5.68
CA LEU A 128 18.64 2.14 4.60
C LEU A 128 18.80 0.62 4.58
N GLY A 129 17.85 -0.07 3.95
CA GLY A 129 17.99 -1.50 3.63
C GLY A 129 19.16 -1.78 2.69
N GLY A 130 19.47 -3.07 2.48
CA GLY A 130 20.55 -3.48 1.57
C GLY A 130 20.29 -2.96 0.16
N ASP A 131 19.12 -3.27 -0.38
CA ASP A 131 18.55 -2.52 -1.51
C ASP A 131 17.57 -1.45 -1.02
N SER A 132 18.03 -0.20 -0.98
CA SER A 132 17.22 0.96 -0.59
C SER A 132 15.93 1.20 -1.40
N ARG A 133 15.74 0.52 -2.54
CA ARG A 133 14.52 0.63 -3.37
C ARG A 133 13.46 -0.40 -3.05
N SER A 134 13.83 -1.53 -2.46
CA SER A 134 12.94 -2.69 -2.30
C SER A 134 12.92 -3.25 -0.87
N GLU A 135 13.94 -2.97 -0.07
CA GLU A 135 14.08 -3.52 1.28
C GLU A 135 13.99 -2.45 2.36
N PRO A 136 13.07 -2.61 3.33
CA PRO A 136 13.07 -1.80 4.53
C PRO A 136 14.37 -1.97 5.34
N ALA A 137 14.80 -0.90 6.01
CA ALA A 137 15.95 -0.99 6.91
C ALA A 137 15.62 -1.92 8.09
N GLN A 138 16.59 -2.74 8.48
CA GLN A 138 16.52 -3.66 9.61
C GLN A 138 17.85 -3.62 10.35
N LEU A 139 17.87 -3.01 11.54
CA LEU A 139 19.06 -2.88 12.39
C LEU A 139 19.82 -4.20 12.52
N ALA A 140 19.11 -5.31 12.74
CA ALA A 140 19.70 -6.65 12.85
C ALA A 140 20.36 -7.18 11.57
N ARG A 141 19.92 -6.73 10.39
CA ARG A 141 20.51 -7.13 9.10
C ARG A 141 21.70 -6.26 8.73
N GLN A 142 21.57 -4.92 8.84
CA GLN A 142 22.66 -4.02 8.44
C GLN A 142 23.74 -3.86 9.51
N PHE A 143 23.39 -3.99 10.79
CA PHE A 143 24.29 -3.79 11.92
C PHE A 143 24.11 -4.90 12.97
N PRO A 144 24.36 -6.17 12.63
CA PRO A 144 24.13 -7.31 13.51
C PRO A 144 24.92 -7.26 14.83
N GLN A 145 26.02 -6.51 14.87
CA GLN A 145 26.82 -6.28 16.08
C GLN A 145 26.17 -5.27 17.04
N LEU A 146 25.35 -4.35 16.53
CA LEU A 146 24.66 -3.34 17.32
C LEU A 146 23.29 -3.83 17.81
N ALA A 147 22.57 -4.59 16.98
CA ALA A 147 21.19 -4.97 17.26
C ALA A 147 20.98 -5.68 18.63
N PRO A 148 21.84 -6.60 19.10
CA PRO A 148 21.68 -7.25 20.40
C PRO A 148 21.84 -6.32 21.61
N GLU A 149 22.42 -5.13 21.41
CA GLU A 149 22.62 -4.14 22.47
C GLU A 149 21.38 -3.28 22.73
N LEU A 150 20.47 -3.19 21.76
CA LEU A 150 19.16 -2.55 21.92
C LEU A 150 18.13 -3.59 22.33
N ARG A 151 17.53 -3.42 23.51
CA ARG A 151 16.49 -4.31 24.05
C ARG A 151 15.21 -3.53 24.26
N LEU A 152 14.23 -3.79 23.41
CA LEU A 152 12.86 -3.31 23.60
C LEU A 152 12.03 -4.45 24.20
N PRO A 153 11.14 -4.20 25.18
CA PRO A 153 10.20 -5.21 25.64
C PRO A 153 9.28 -5.64 24.50
N ASP A 154 9.07 -6.94 24.35
CA ASP A 154 8.22 -7.51 23.29
C ASP A 154 6.76 -7.05 23.38
N GLN A 155 6.31 -6.63 24.56
CA GLN A 155 4.95 -6.13 24.80
C GLN A 155 4.78 -4.66 24.42
N LEU A 156 5.86 -3.95 24.09
CA LEU A 156 5.84 -2.50 23.81
C LEU A 156 5.20 -2.17 22.45
N TYR A 157 5.29 -3.11 21.51
CA TYR A 157 4.73 -3.04 20.16
C TYR A 157 4.57 -4.46 19.61
N PRO A 158 3.67 -4.70 18.64
CA PRO A 158 3.53 -6.02 18.01
C PRO A 158 4.76 -6.32 17.14
N SER A 159 5.75 -7.01 17.70
CA SER A 159 7.04 -7.26 17.05
C SER A 159 6.91 -8.15 15.81
N GLU A 160 5.90 -9.02 15.77
CA GLU A 160 5.51 -9.81 14.60
C GLU A 160 4.97 -8.96 13.43
N ARG A 161 4.51 -7.74 13.72
CA ARG A 161 4.06 -6.74 12.73
C ARG A 161 5.16 -5.73 12.39
N GLN A 162 6.39 -5.91 12.87
CA GLN A 162 7.50 -5.00 12.61
C GLN A 162 7.76 -4.89 11.10
N PHE A 163 7.78 -3.65 10.63
CA PHE A 163 8.08 -3.31 9.25
C PHE A 163 9.56 -2.96 9.06
N SER A 164 10.11 -2.10 9.95
CA SER A 164 11.47 -1.60 9.81
C SER A 164 12.08 -1.20 11.15
N SER A 165 13.40 -1.32 11.27
CA SER A 165 14.19 -0.75 12.37
C SER A 165 15.36 0.08 11.81
N VAL A 166 15.39 1.38 12.12
CA VAL A 166 16.22 2.38 11.44
C VAL A 166 17.19 3.05 12.41
N LEU A 167 18.50 2.86 12.21
CA LEU A 167 19.52 3.64 12.89
C LEU A 167 19.52 5.09 12.39
N ARG A 168 19.51 6.05 13.33
CA ARG A 168 19.62 7.48 13.07
C ARG A 168 20.83 8.05 13.79
N VAL A 169 21.61 8.87 13.09
CA VAL A 169 22.76 9.61 13.64
C VAL A 169 22.62 11.07 13.22
N ALA A 170 22.78 12.00 14.14
CA ALA A 170 22.65 13.43 13.82
C ALA A 170 23.63 14.30 14.60
N SER A 171 24.21 15.29 13.93
CA SER A 171 24.98 16.36 14.55
C SER A 171 24.12 17.24 15.47
N ALA A 172 24.77 17.86 16.47
CA ALA A 172 24.14 18.85 17.32
C ALA A 172 23.63 20.06 16.53
N GLY A 173 22.47 20.58 16.95
CA GLY A 173 21.77 21.70 16.33
C GLY A 173 21.06 21.39 15.01
N LEU A 174 21.22 20.19 14.44
CA LEU A 174 20.55 19.85 13.19
C LEU A 174 19.06 19.56 13.43
N ARG A 175 18.18 20.15 12.61
CA ARG A 175 16.74 19.88 12.60
C ARG A 175 16.32 19.19 11.31
N LEU A 176 15.51 18.15 11.45
CA LEU A 176 14.83 17.52 10.31
C LEU A 176 13.47 18.19 10.08
N TRP A 177 13.13 18.41 8.82
CA TRP A 177 11.85 19.00 8.39
C TRP A 177 10.64 18.25 8.98
N LEU A 178 9.53 18.98 9.10
CA LEU A 178 8.26 18.46 9.56
C LEU A 178 7.67 17.49 8.51
N HIS A 179 7.37 16.27 8.92
CA HIS A 179 6.81 15.20 8.07
C HIS A 179 5.95 14.24 8.90
N TYR A 180 5.26 13.31 8.24
CA TYR A 180 4.58 12.19 8.90
C TYR A 180 4.98 10.85 8.26
N ASP A 181 4.73 9.77 8.99
CA ASP A 181 4.87 8.39 8.51
C ASP A 181 3.50 7.67 8.54
N VAL A 182 3.31 6.68 7.68
CA VAL A 182 2.04 5.93 7.53
C VAL A 182 1.93 4.77 8.54
N MET A 183 3.03 4.46 9.22
CA MET A 183 3.12 3.42 10.23
C MET A 183 3.30 4.02 11.61
N ASP A 184 2.91 3.25 12.63
CA ASP A 184 3.27 3.60 13.99
C ASP A 184 4.77 3.44 14.19
N ASN A 185 5.32 4.23 15.11
CA ASN A 185 6.75 4.39 15.28
C ASN A 185 7.14 4.55 16.75
N LEU A 186 8.19 3.85 17.17
CA LEU A 186 8.90 4.08 18.42
C LEU A 186 10.26 4.71 18.10
N LEU A 187 10.49 5.94 18.55
CA LEU A 187 11.80 6.60 18.51
C LEU A 187 12.54 6.36 19.83
N CYS A 188 13.51 5.45 19.81
CA CYS A 188 14.31 5.08 20.96
C CYS A 188 15.54 6.00 21.07
N GLY A 189 15.58 6.86 22.08
CA GLY A 189 16.70 7.78 22.34
C GLY A 189 17.86 7.04 23.01
N VAL A 190 18.95 6.79 22.28
CA VAL A 190 20.11 6.05 22.83
C VAL A 190 21.18 7.00 23.35
N CYS A 191 21.51 8.03 22.60
CA CYS A 191 22.53 9.02 22.95
C CYS A 191 22.03 10.43 22.66
N GLY A 192 22.37 11.36 23.55
CA GLY A 192 22.05 12.77 23.42
C GLY A 192 20.59 13.12 23.65
N THR A 193 20.27 14.41 23.46
CA THR A 193 18.92 14.94 23.64
C THR A 193 18.31 15.37 22.32
N LYS A 194 17.09 14.91 22.06
CA LYS A 194 16.27 15.40 20.94
C LYS A 194 15.10 16.19 21.47
N ARG A 195 14.87 17.38 20.94
CA ARG A 195 13.61 18.11 21.12
C ARG A 195 12.67 17.74 19.98
N VAL A 196 11.52 17.19 20.32
CA VAL A 196 10.50 16.79 19.36
C VAL A 196 9.32 17.76 19.43
N THR A 197 8.81 18.13 18.26
CA THR A 197 7.58 18.90 18.11
C THR A 197 6.65 18.11 17.20
N LEU A 198 5.50 17.70 17.71
CA LEU A 198 4.50 16.90 17.02
C LEU A 198 3.20 17.68 16.83
N TYR A 199 2.46 17.34 15.78
CA TYR A 199 1.13 17.88 15.49
C TYR A 199 0.15 16.75 15.21
N PRO A 200 -1.09 16.83 15.71
CA PRO A 200 -2.11 15.84 15.45
C PRO A 200 -2.42 15.74 13.95
N PRO A 201 -2.87 14.57 13.46
CA PRO A 201 -3.23 14.39 12.05
C PRO A 201 -4.26 15.40 11.54
N TYR A 202 -5.17 15.83 12.42
CA TYR A 202 -6.23 16.78 12.10
C TYR A 202 -5.74 18.22 11.85
N ASP A 203 -4.50 18.55 12.21
CA ASP A 203 -3.90 19.84 11.88
C ASP A 203 -3.40 19.91 10.42
N ALA A 204 -3.54 18.84 9.62
CA ALA A 204 -2.99 18.74 8.26
C ALA A 204 -3.29 19.97 7.36
N GLU A 205 -4.46 20.58 7.48
CA GLU A 205 -4.85 21.77 6.71
C GLU A 205 -4.04 23.04 7.07
N HIS A 206 -3.44 23.08 8.25
CA HIS A 206 -2.62 24.19 8.75
C HIS A 206 -1.12 23.98 8.51
N LEU A 207 -0.70 22.80 8.06
CA LEU A 207 0.70 22.41 7.95
C LEU A 207 1.31 22.57 6.55
N TYR A 208 0.57 23.09 5.56
CA TYR A 208 1.12 23.38 4.22
C TYR A 208 1.85 22.20 3.58
N LEU A 209 1.17 21.06 3.51
CA LEU A 209 1.73 19.79 3.08
C LEU A 209 2.04 19.74 1.58
N VAL A 210 3.15 19.10 1.24
CA VAL A 210 3.57 18.69 -0.10
C VAL A 210 4.01 17.22 -0.01
N GLY A 211 3.10 16.32 -0.39
CA GLY A 211 3.27 14.89 -0.11
C GLY A 211 3.30 14.62 1.39
N ASP A 212 4.33 13.89 1.84
CA ASP A 212 4.53 13.49 3.24
C ASP A 212 5.19 14.58 4.12
N LYS A 213 5.49 15.76 3.57
CA LYS A 213 6.29 16.81 4.21
C LYS A 213 5.55 18.14 4.27
N SER A 214 5.85 18.97 5.27
CA SER A 214 5.35 20.34 5.38
C SER A 214 6.35 21.34 4.80
N ARG A 215 5.89 22.33 4.01
CA ARG A 215 6.75 23.44 3.54
C ARG A 215 7.35 24.28 4.68
N VAL A 216 6.83 24.18 5.89
CA VAL A 216 7.35 24.90 7.06
C VAL A 216 8.59 24.16 7.58
N ALA A 217 9.77 24.59 7.13
CA ALA A 217 11.04 23.93 7.47
C ALA A 217 11.38 24.02 8.97
N ASN A 218 11.16 25.19 9.59
CA ASN A 218 11.39 25.43 11.02
C ASN A 218 10.07 25.82 11.72
N PRO A 219 9.42 24.88 12.42
CA PRO A 219 8.18 25.14 13.16
C PRO A 219 8.31 26.18 14.29
N ASP A 220 9.52 26.37 14.82
CA ASP A 220 9.77 27.30 15.93
C ASP A 220 10.00 28.75 15.42
N ASN A 221 10.33 28.92 14.14
CA ASN A 221 10.61 30.21 13.51
C ASN A 221 10.28 30.18 12.02
N TYR A 222 9.02 30.38 11.68
CA TYR A 222 8.49 30.37 10.31
C TYR A 222 8.04 31.77 9.87
N ASP A 223 7.99 31.99 8.56
CA ASP A 223 7.43 33.22 8.00
C ASP A 223 5.90 33.19 8.10
N ALA A 224 5.34 33.95 9.05
CA ALA A 224 3.90 34.04 9.25
C ALA A 224 3.15 34.74 8.10
N ALA A 225 3.84 35.51 7.26
CA ALA A 225 3.24 36.08 6.05
C ALA A 225 3.10 35.02 4.95
N GLU A 226 4.05 34.09 4.84
CA GLU A 226 3.98 32.96 3.91
C GLU A 226 3.05 31.85 4.42
N PHE A 227 3.05 31.58 5.73
CA PHE A 227 2.31 30.48 6.36
C PHE A 227 1.33 30.96 7.46
N PRO A 228 0.33 31.80 7.13
CA PRO A 228 -0.55 32.42 8.12
C PRO A 228 -1.40 31.43 8.93
N ASP A 229 -1.78 30.29 8.35
CA ASP A 229 -2.60 29.27 9.02
C ASP A 229 -1.78 28.39 9.95
N PHE A 230 -0.45 28.39 9.87
CA PHE A 230 0.39 27.52 10.72
C PHE A 230 0.25 27.85 12.20
N ALA A 231 -0.05 29.11 12.53
CA ALA A 231 -0.35 29.54 13.90
C ALA A 231 -1.58 28.86 14.52
N LYS A 232 -2.46 28.27 13.70
CA LYS A 232 -3.66 27.53 14.15
C LYS A 232 -3.33 26.09 14.56
N ALA A 233 -2.21 25.54 14.10
CA ALA A 233 -1.78 24.20 14.45
C ALA A 233 -1.41 24.12 15.94
N THR A 234 -1.66 22.97 16.56
CA THR A 234 -1.46 22.71 17.99
C THR A 234 -0.18 21.90 18.22
N PRO A 235 0.95 22.53 18.57
CA PRO A 235 2.20 21.80 18.78
C PRO A 235 2.22 21.08 20.12
N PHE A 236 2.63 19.81 20.09
CA PHE A 236 2.97 18.97 21.22
C PHE A 236 4.50 18.82 21.31
N THR A 237 5.10 19.28 22.40
CA THR A 237 6.57 19.32 22.51
C THR A 237 7.11 18.58 23.72
N GLY A 238 8.28 17.96 23.56
CA GLY A 238 9.02 17.34 24.65
C GLY A 238 10.48 17.09 24.30
N ASP A 239 11.29 16.92 25.34
CA ASP A 239 12.70 16.54 25.19
C ASP A 239 12.84 15.03 25.47
N LEU A 240 13.33 14.31 24.47
CA LEU A 240 13.67 12.89 24.54
C LEU A 240 15.11 12.76 25.03
N LEU A 241 15.29 12.18 26.22
CA LEU A 241 16.59 11.98 26.86
C LEU A 241 17.16 10.58 26.52
N PRO A 242 18.46 10.32 26.76
CA PRO A 242 19.00 8.97 26.66
C PRO A 242 18.23 7.98 27.55
N GLY A 243 17.81 6.86 26.98
CA GLY A 243 16.96 5.85 27.64
C GLY A 243 15.46 6.05 27.42
N ASP A 244 15.01 7.23 26.99
CA ASP A 244 13.59 7.48 26.73
C ASP A 244 13.16 6.85 25.38
N VAL A 245 11.89 6.46 25.28
CA VAL A 245 11.25 6.01 24.03
C VAL A 245 10.04 6.89 23.73
N LEU A 246 10.00 7.51 22.56
CA LEU A 246 8.83 8.25 22.11
C LEU A 246 7.95 7.37 21.22
N TYR A 247 6.70 7.18 21.61
CA TYR A 247 5.66 6.64 20.74
C TYR A 247 5.10 7.75 19.84
N ILE A 248 5.10 7.51 18.53
CA ILE A 248 4.53 8.36 17.49
C ILE A 248 3.47 7.52 16.76
N PRO A 249 2.17 7.78 16.97
CA PRO A 249 1.13 7.10 16.22
C PRO A 249 1.21 7.47 14.73
N ALA A 250 0.88 6.54 13.83
CA ALA A 250 0.79 6.80 12.40
C ALA A 250 -0.02 8.07 12.10
N MET A 251 0.39 8.79 11.06
CA MET A 251 -0.14 10.09 10.62
C MET A 251 0.17 11.29 11.53
N TRP A 252 0.82 11.12 12.68
CA TRP A 252 1.28 12.26 13.47
C TRP A 252 2.47 12.95 12.79
N PHE A 253 2.30 14.24 12.53
CA PHE A 253 3.38 15.04 11.99
C PHE A 253 4.41 15.32 13.08
N HIS A 254 5.69 15.28 12.75
CA HIS A 254 6.76 15.49 13.71
C HIS A 254 7.99 16.15 13.08
N SER A 255 8.62 17.06 13.83
CA SER A 255 9.92 17.65 13.57
C SER A 255 10.85 17.39 14.76
N VAL A 256 12.12 17.10 14.46
CA VAL A 256 13.11 16.71 15.47
C VAL A 256 14.30 17.63 15.38
N LEU A 257 14.56 18.38 16.45
CA LEU A 257 15.79 19.13 16.68
C LEU A 257 16.74 18.29 17.54
N ASN A 258 17.94 18.03 17.04
CA ASN A 258 18.97 17.32 17.79
C ASN A 258 19.72 18.34 18.65
N VAL A 259 19.32 18.52 19.92
CA VAL A 259 19.91 19.53 20.82
C VAL A 259 21.40 19.28 21.02
N THR A 260 21.79 18.01 21.14
CA THR A 260 23.18 17.55 21.14
C THR A 260 23.43 16.62 19.95
N TYR A 261 24.65 16.12 19.82
CA TYR A 261 24.90 14.93 19.01
C TYR A 261 23.98 13.79 19.49
N THR A 262 23.38 13.04 18.57
CA THR A 262 22.43 11.98 18.92
C THR A 262 22.61 10.70 18.13
N LEU A 263 22.32 9.59 18.81
CA LEU A 263 22.08 8.27 18.25
C LEU A 263 20.70 7.81 18.70
N SER A 264 19.91 7.28 17.77
CA SER A 264 18.59 6.74 18.08
C SER A 264 18.21 5.65 17.09
N VAL A 265 17.24 4.82 17.48
CA VAL A 265 16.67 3.81 16.60
C VAL A 265 15.17 4.04 16.50
N ASN A 266 14.65 4.14 15.28
CA ASN A 266 13.21 4.06 15.05
C ASN A 266 12.80 2.62 14.83
N VAL A 267 11.65 2.21 15.38
CA VAL A 267 11.02 0.92 15.08
C VAL A 267 9.61 1.18 14.56
N PHE A 268 9.37 0.79 13.32
CA PHE A 268 8.08 0.95 12.63
C PHE A 268 7.33 -0.36 12.56
N TRP A 269 6.02 -0.33 12.76
CA TRP A 269 5.16 -1.52 12.59
C TRP A 269 3.83 -1.18 11.92
N LYS A 270 3.27 -2.20 11.28
CA LYS A 270 1.99 -2.10 10.57
C LYS A 270 0.82 -2.21 11.53
N THR A 271 -0.06 -1.21 11.50
CA THR A 271 -1.31 -1.19 12.28
C THR A 271 -2.55 -1.50 11.43
N LEU A 272 -2.48 -1.30 10.12
CA LEU A 272 -3.52 -1.69 9.17
C LEU A 272 -3.29 -3.12 8.67
N ARG A 273 -4.27 -3.66 7.94
CA ARG A 273 -4.11 -4.92 7.20
C ARG A 273 -3.05 -4.78 6.11
N ASP A 274 -2.34 -5.86 5.79
CA ASP A 274 -1.18 -5.80 4.91
C ASP A 274 -1.50 -5.37 3.48
N GLU A 275 -2.70 -5.71 2.99
CA GLU A 275 -3.14 -5.36 1.64
C GLU A 275 -3.39 -3.86 1.46
N LEU A 276 -3.47 -3.11 2.55
CA LEU A 276 -3.64 -1.66 2.54
C LEU A 276 -2.32 -0.91 2.38
N TYR A 277 -1.18 -1.55 2.62
CA TYR A 277 0.14 -0.95 2.41
C TYR A 277 0.65 -1.25 1.00
N ASP A 278 1.44 -0.33 0.43
CA ASP A 278 2.14 -0.60 -0.84
C ASP A 278 3.28 -1.61 -0.58
N PRO A 279 3.30 -2.79 -1.22
CA PRO A 279 4.35 -3.78 -1.04
C PRO A 279 5.73 -3.30 -1.52
N LYS A 280 5.78 -2.24 -2.34
CA LYS A 280 7.02 -1.59 -2.81
C LYS A 280 7.41 -0.39 -1.96
N ASP A 281 6.78 -0.18 -0.81
CA ASP A 281 7.22 0.84 0.14
C ASP A 281 8.33 0.26 1.04
N ALA A 282 9.57 0.70 0.82
CA ALA A 282 10.70 0.37 1.68
C ALA A 282 10.86 1.36 2.84
N TYR A 283 10.15 2.49 2.82
CA TYR A 283 10.36 3.61 3.73
C TYR A 283 9.26 3.79 4.78
N GLY A 284 8.03 3.36 4.49
CA GLY A 284 6.86 3.53 5.35
C GLY A 284 6.13 4.87 5.17
N ASN A 285 6.33 5.52 4.02
CA ASN A 285 5.83 6.86 3.72
C ASN A 285 4.81 6.88 2.57
N LYS A 286 4.66 5.78 1.82
CA LYS A 286 3.71 5.74 0.70
C LYS A 286 2.28 5.68 1.22
N GLU A 287 1.39 6.34 0.50
CA GLU A 287 -0.02 6.35 0.85
C GLU A 287 -0.60 4.93 0.85
N PRO A 288 -1.56 4.63 1.75
CA PRO A 288 -2.31 3.38 1.68
C PRO A 288 -2.93 3.18 0.29
N VAL A 289 -2.94 1.94 -0.19
CA VAL A 289 -3.31 1.59 -1.58
C VAL A 289 -4.63 2.23 -2.05
N PRO A 290 -5.73 2.26 -1.26
CA PRO A 290 -6.96 2.93 -1.68
C PRO A 290 -6.79 4.44 -1.90
N ILE A 291 -6.01 5.11 -1.05
CA ILE A 291 -5.72 6.55 -1.15
C ILE A 291 -4.83 6.81 -2.37
N ALA A 292 -3.79 6.00 -2.59
CA ALA A 292 -2.92 6.12 -3.76
C ALA A 292 -3.73 6.03 -5.07
N ARG A 293 -4.65 5.06 -5.16
CA ARG A 293 -5.55 4.89 -6.32
C ARG A 293 -6.47 6.10 -6.51
N LEU A 294 -7.10 6.57 -5.43
CA LEU A 294 -7.96 7.76 -5.49
C LEU A 294 -7.19 8.99 -5.98
N MET A 295 -6.00 9.23 -5.43
CA MET A 295 -5.13 10.34 -5.83
C MET A 295 -4.76 10.25 -7.31
N GLN A 296 -4.43 9.06 -7.81
CA GLN A 296 -4.15 8.85 -9.24
C GLN A 296 -5.37 9.18 -10.11
N SER A 297 -6.56 8.72 -9.73
CA SER A 297 -7.80 9.02 -10.47
C SER A 297 -8.12 10.52 -10.46
N LEU A 298 -7.99 11.18 -9.30
CA LEU A 298 -8.19 12.63 -9.18
C LEU A 298 -7.21 13.41 -10.04
N GLN A 299 -5.92 13.07 -10.01
CA GLN A 299 -4.90 13.72 -10.83
C GLN A 299 -5.19 13.57 -12.33
N SER A 300 -5.66 12.39 -12.77
CA SER A 300 -6.06 12.16 -14.16
C SER A 300 -7.27 13.01 -14.57
N GLY A 301 -8.29 13.07 -13.71
CA GLY A 301 -9.47 13.90 -13.92
C GLY A 301 -9.14 15.39 -13.98
N LEU A 302 -8.31 15.87 -13.05
CA LEU A 302 -7.87 17.27 -13.00
C LEU A 302 -7.07 17.67 -14.25
N LYS A 303 -6.21 16.79 -14.78
CA LYS A 303 -5.51 17.02 -16.06
C LYS A 303 -6.48 17.20 -17.22
N THR A 304 -7.55 16.42 -17.25
CA THR A 304 -8.58 16.53 -18.30
C THR A 304 -9.30 17.88 -18.23
N VAL A 305 -9.67 18.33 -17.02
CA VAL A 305 -10.32 19.63 -16.79
C VAL A 305 -9.39 20.79 -17.12
N THR A 306 -8.12 20.72 -16.72
CA THR A 306 -7.16 21.79 -17.04
C THR A 306 -6.83 21.86 -18.54
N ALA A 307 -6.82 20.72 -19.24
CA ALA A 307 -6.61 20.67 -20.68
C ALA A 307 -7.83 21.07 -21.52
N SER A 308 -9.04 21.12 -20.95
CA SER A 308 -10.26 21.39 -21.72
C SER A 308 -10.45 22.87 -22.09
N GLY A 309 -9.60 23.77 -21.58
CA GLY A 309 -9.72 25.22 -21.82
C GLY A 309 -10.93 25.87 -21.15
N LEU A 310 -11.45 25.27 -20.06
CA LEU A 310 -12.56 25.85 -19.31
C LEU A 310 -12.15 27.22 -18.71
N PRO A 311 -13.05 28.22 -18.72
CA PRO A 311 -12.75 29.51 -18.11
C PRO A 311 -12.50 29.39 -16.59
N PRO A 312 -11.66 30.27 -16.00
CA PRO A 312 -11.31 30.21 -14.58
C PRO A 312 -12.49 30.21 -13.62
N GLU A 313 -13.57 30.93 -13.93
CA GLU A 313 -14.78 31.00 -13.11
C GLU A 313 -15.52 29.65 -13.04
N TYR A 314 -15.54 28.88 -14.12
CA TYR A 314 -16.10 27.52 -14.11
C TYR A 314 -15.23 26.59 -13.28
N CYS A 315 -13.91 26.63 -13.49
CA CYS A 315 -12.95 25.86 -12.71
C CYS A 315 -13.05 26.17 -11.21
N HIS A 316 -13.29 27.44 -10.84
CA HIS A 316 -13.47 27.85 -9.46
C HIS A 316 -14.73 27.24 -8.83
N VAL A 317 -15.90 27.42 -9.45
CA VAL A 317 -17.16 26.93 -8.90
C VAL A 317 -17.16 25.40 -8.77
N TYR A 318 -16.74 24.68 -9.82
CA TYR A 318 -16.67 23.22 -9.77
C TYR A 318 -15.55 22.72 -8.84
N GLY A 319 -14.44 23.46 -8.73
CA GLY A 319 -13.38 23.15 -7.77
C GLY A 319 -13.89 23.19 -6.33
N VAL A 320 -14.67 24.21 -5.96
CA VAL A 320 -15.31 24.32 -4.64
C VAL A 320 -16.29 23.16 -4.41
N GLN A 321 -17.10 22.80 -5.41
CA GLN A 321 -18.03 21.67 -5.30
C GLN A 321 -17.31 20.34 -5.09
N LEU A 322 -16.24 20.08 -5.84
CA LEU A 322 -15.41 18.88 -5.67
C LEU A 322 -14.76 18.83 -4.28
N ALA A 323 -14.23 19.96 -3.80
CA ALA A 323 -13.65 20.04 -2.47
C ALA A 323 -14.68 19.76 -1.37
N ASN A 324 -15.90 20.28 -1.51
CA ASN A 324 -16.99 20.02 -0.57
C ASN A 324 -17.42 18.55 -0.58
N LEU A 325 -17.53 17.93 -1.76
CA LEU A 325 -17.84 16.51 -1.88
C LEU A 325 -16.79 15.64 -1.20
N ILE A 326 -15.50 15.95 -1.40
CA ILE A 326 -14.40 15.23 -0.75
C ILE A 326 -14.48 15.40 0.77
N ARG A 327 -14.71 16.63 1.26
CA ARG A 327 -14.82 16.91 2.69
C ARG A 327 -16.00 16.14 3.32
N GLU A 328 -17.17 16.19 2.68
CA GLU A 328 -18.37 15.48 3.15
C GLU A 328 -18.12 13.96 3.26
N ARG A 329 -17.41 13.37 2.28
CA ARG A 329 -17.20 11.93 2.22
C ARG A 329 -16.04 11.42 3.07
N LEU A 330 -14.95 12.18 3.18
CA LEU A 330 -13.72 11.72 3.83
C LEU A 330 -13.44 12.37 5.19
N CYS A 331 -13.90 13.61 5.41
CA CYS A 331 -13.65 14.34 6.65
C CYS A 331 -14.86 14.28 7.60
N ASP A 332 -16.07 14.48 7.06
CA ASP A 332 -17.28 14.63 7.90
C ASP A 332 -18.07 13.30 8.01
N GLY A 333 -18.12 12.49 6.94
CA GLY A 333 -18.86 11.23 6.87
C GLY A 333 -18.24 10.04 7.62
N GLY A 334 -17.07 10.22 8.24
CA GLY A 334 -16.38 9.19 9.03
C GLY A 334 -16.74 9.18 10.52
N ALA A 335 -17.45 10.21 11.01
CA ALA A 335 -18.01 10.20 12.36
C ALA A 335 -19.31 9.39 12.32
N GLY A 336 -19.28 8.20 12.90
CA GLY A 336 -20.39 7.24 12.90
C GLY A 336 -21.75 7.87 13.15
N SER A 337 -22.67 7.61 12.23
CA SER A 337 -24.09 7.58 12.53
C SER A 337 -24.35 6.63 13.71
N GLY A 338 -24.74 7.18 14.86
CA GLY A 338 -25.35 6.44 15.97
C GLY A 338 -24.64 6.59 17.31
N GLN A 339 -25.22 7.42 18.17
CA GLN A 339 -25.06 7.44 19.63
C GLN A 339 -23.66 7.77 20.18
N ASP A 340 -23.23 9.04 20.18
CA ASP A 340 -22.41 9.58 21.30
C ASP A 340 -22.15 11.11 21.31
N GLN A 341 -23.06 11.92 20.75
CA GLN A 341 -22.88 13.39 20.76
C GLN A 341 -23.51 14.11 21.97
N ASN A 342 -23.91 13.41 23.03
CA ASN A 342 -24.60 14.02 24.17
C ASN A 342 -23.78 14.21 25.45
N GLN A 343 -22.44 14.15 25.41
CA GLN A 343 -21.62 14.33 26.63
C GLN A 343 -20.43 15.28 26.53
N ARG A 344 -20.30 16.10 25.49
CA ARG A 344 -19.21 17.08 25.42
C ARG A 344 -19.70 18.44 24.95
N HIS A 345 -20.49 19.11 25.78
CA HIS A 345 -20.55 20.57 25.87
C HIS A 345 -21.38 21.00 27.09
N GLU A 346 -20.78 20.94 28.27
CA GLU A 346 -21.17 21.80 29.39
C GLU A 346 -19.89 22.48 29.89
N ASN A 347 -19.71 23.72 29.43
CA ASN A 347 -19.02 24.84 30.06
C ASN A 347 -18.58 25.81 28.97
N GLU A 348 -19.45 26.74 28.60
CA GLU A 348 -19.14 28.17 28.64
C GLU A 348 -20.38 28.97 28.27
N ASP A 349 -20.78 29.78 29.23
CA ASP A 349 -22.00 30.57 29.24
C ASP A 349 -21.69 31.98 28.68
N GLN A 350 -22.71 32.55 28.01
CA GLN A 350 -22.91 33.99 27.76
C GLN A 350 -22.21 34.66 26.56
N MET A 351 -22.92 34.72 25.44
CA MET A 351 -23.35 36.01 24.87
C MET A 351 -24.59 35.83 23.97
N LYS A 352 -25.77 36.23 24.47
CA LYS A 352 -27.01 36.38 23.68
C LYS A 352 -27.04 37.77 23.06
N ILE A 353 -27.39 37.90 21.77
CA ILE A 353 -28.38 38.85 21.18
C ILE A 353 -28.81 38.27 19.79
N PRO A 354 -30.09 38.40 19.38
CA PRO A 354 -30.82 37.38 18.62
C PRO A 354 -30.98 37.72 17.14
N LEU A 355 -31.35 36.75 16.30
CA LEU A 355 -32.18 36.98 15.11
C LEU A 355 -32.84 35.68 14.60
N ASN A 356 -34.17 35.69 14.68
CA ASN A 356 -35.18 34.99 13.89
C ASN A 356 -35.03 33.48 13.57
N SER A 357 -35.79 32.71 14.34
CA SER A 357 -36.54 31.56 13.85
C SER A 357 -37.48 31.97 12.70
N SER A 358 -37.09 31.69 11.46
CA SER A 358 -38.00 31.36 10.36
C SER A 358 -37.18 31.04 9.10
N ALA A 359 -36.77 29.78 8.99
CA ALA A 359 -36.50 29.12 7.72
C ALA A 359 -36.63 27.61 7.94
N THR A 360 -37.88 27.16 7.99
CA THR A 360 -38.30 25.84 7.54
C THR A 360 -37.47 25.35 6.36
N MET A 361 -36.89 24.15 6.51
CA MET A 361 -36.89 23.08 5.49
C MET A 361 -36.63 23.54 4.05
N PHE A 362 -35.37 23.81 3.65
CA PHE A 362 -35.13 24.12 2.22
C PHE A 362 -33.84 23.61 1.58
N TRP A 363 -33.01 22.79 2.24
CA TRP A 363 -32.00 21.98 1.53
C TRP A 363 -31.73 20.67 2.28
N GLN A 364 -32.68 19.73 2.20
CA GLN A 364 -32.27 18.34 2.02
C GLN A 364 -31.63 18.30 0.63
N MET A 365 -30.31 18.06 0.54
CA MET A 365 -29.77 17.48 -0.69
C MET A 365 -30.65 16.27 -1.02
N PRO A 366 -31.06 16.08 -2.28
CA PRO A 366 -31.70 14.83 -2.62
C PRO A 366 -30.71 13.74 -2.19
N SER A 367 -31.13 12.84 -1.29
CA SER A 367 -30.82 11.45 -1.56
C SER A 367 -31.03 11.31 -3.06
N ILE A 368 -30.05 10.86 -3.85
CA ILE A 368 -30.38 10.36 -5.18
C ILE A 368 -31.52 9.40 -4.86
N ILE A 369 -32.75 9.80 -5.19
CA ILE A 369 -33.91 8.99 -4.89
C ILE A 369 -33.63 7.82 -5.78
N SER A 370 -33.22 6.70 -5.17
CA SER A 370 -33.05 5.45 -5.86
C SER A 370 -34.40 5.20 -6.51
N ASN A 371 -34.46 5.44 -7.82
CA ASN A 371 -35.63 5.10 -8.61
C ASN A 371 -35.56 3.64 -9.01
N ILE A 372 -34.47 2.93 -8.74
CA ILE A 372 -34.28 1.52 -9.07
C ILE A 372 -35.38 0.66 -8.44
N GLU A 373 -35.65 0.77 -7.13
CA GLU A 373 -36.71 -0.03 -6.52
C GLU A 373 -38.12 0.31 -7.07
N PRO A 374 -38.55 1.58 -7.11
CA PRO A 374 -39.82 1.95 -7.74
C PRO A 374 -39.92 1.54 -9.22
N LEU A 375 -38.81 1.58 -9.95
CA LEU A 375 -38.76 1.21 -11.36
C LEU A 375 -38.92 -0.30 -11.48
N LEU A 376 -38.21 -1.11 -10.70
CA LEU A 376 -38.36 -2.57 -10.63
C LEU A 376 -39.74 -3.04 -10.15
N ASP A 377 -40.46 -2.22 -9.40
CA ASP A 377 -41.84 -2.51 -8.99
C ASP A 377 -42.85 -2.34 -10.16
N LYS A 378 -42.46 -1.73 -11.30
CA LYS A 378 -43.28 -1.68 -12.52
C LYS A 378 -43.31 -3.05 -13.21
N GLN A 379 -44.45 -3.42 -13.78
CA GLN A 379 -44.55 -4.63 -14.61
C GLN A 379 -43.84 -4.41 -15.96
N GLY A 380 -42.96 -5.34 -16.33
CA GLY A 380 -42.36 -5.39 -17.67
C GLY A 380 -41.15 -4.49 -17.91
N VAL A 381 -40.42 -4.11 -16.85
CA VAL A 381 -39.19 -3.29 -16.93
C VAL A 381 -38.14 -3.92 -17.84
N GLU A 382 -37.65 -3.14 -18.79
CA GLU A 382 -36.53 -3.53 -19.66
C GLU A 382 -35.17 -3.22 -19.03
N LEU A 383 -34.15 -4.00 -19.43
CA LEU A 383 -32.77 -3.78 -18.98
C LEU A 383 -32.26 -2.40 -19.40
N SER A 384 -32.65 -1.89 -20.56
CA SER A 384 -32.32 -0.54 -21.04
C SER A 384 -32.71 0.54 -20.03
N GLU A 385 -33.92 0.46 -19.48
CA GLU A 385 -34.42 1.42 -18.48
C GLU A 385 -33.57 1.39 -17.20
N ILE A 386 -33.19 0.18 -16.76
CA ILE A 386 -32.33 -0.01 -15.58
C ILE A 386 -30.91 0.53 -15.81
N LEU A 387 -30.35 0.35 -17.01
CA LEU A 387 -29.00 0.80 -17.35
C LEU A 387 -28.89 2.32 -17.54
N GLU A 388 -30.01 3.02 -17.73
CA GLU A 388 -30.06 4.49 -17.84
C GLU A 388 -30.02 5.19 -16.47
N GLU A 389 -30.39 4.49 -15.40
CA GLU A 389 -30.40 5.03 -14.03
C GLU A 389 -28.98 5.28 -13.51
N GLU A 390 -28.72 6.51 -13.04
CA GLU A 390 -27.39 6.93 -12.60
C GLU A 390 -26.90 6.18 -11.34
N SER A 391 -27.82 5.70 -10.50
CA SER A 391 -27.51 4.96 -9.27
C SER A 391 -27.29 3.46 -9.46
N VAL A 392 -27.55 2.88 -10.65
CA VAL A 392 -27.61 1.42 -10.84
C VAL A 392 -26.34 0.68 -10.39
N ILE A 393 -25.16 1.23 -10.70
CA ILE A 393 -23.87 0.65 -10.30
C ILE A 393 -23.68 0.76 -8.78
N GLN A 394 -24.03 1.90 -8.20
CA GLN A 394 -23.90 2.13 -6.77
C GLN A 394 -24.81 1.19 -5.97
N GLU A 395 -26.02 0.95 -6.47
CA GLU A 395 -26.98 0.05 -5.83
C GLU A 395 -26.61 -1.43 -5.96
N CYS A 396 -26.03 -1.85 -7.10
CA CYS A 396 -25.43 -3.18 -7.23
C CYS A 396 -24.31 -3.37 -6.20
N LYS A 397 -23.40 -2.39 -6.11
CA LYS A 397 -22.27 -2.40 -5.14
C LYS A 397 -22.75 -2.35 -3.69
N ALA A 398 -23.87 -1.67 -3.42
CA ALA A 398 -24.51 -1.64 -2.11
C ALA A 398 -25.34 -2.90 -1.79
N GLN A 399 -25.27 -3.94 -2.64
CA GLN A 399 -25.95 -5.22 -2.46
C GLN A 399 -27.50 -5.09 -2.40
N ASN A 400 -28.08 -4.19 -3.22
CA ASN A 400 -29.53 -4.08 -3.36
C ASN A 400 -30.13 -5.41 -3.87
N GLN A 401 -30.88 -6.09 -3.00
CA GLN A 401 -31.40 -7.43 -3.26
C GLN A 401 -32.41 -7.48 -4.41
N LYS A 402 -33.28 -6.47 -4.57
CA LYS A 402 -34.24 -6.42 -5.68
C LYS A 402 -33.52 -6.30 -7.01
N LEU A 403 -32.55 -5.38 -7.09
CA LEU A 403 -31.75 -5.17 -8.29
C LEU A 403 -30.92 -6.41 -8.63
N ILE A 404 -30.22 -7.00 -7.66
CA ILE A 404 -29.42 -8.21 -7.88
C ILE A 404 -30.31 -9.37 -8.34
N THR A 405 -31.49 -9.54 -7.74
CA THR A 405 -32.44 -10.59 -8.15
C THR A 405 -32.92 -10.39 -9.58
N TYR A 406 -33.19 -9.15 -10.00
CA TYR A 406 -33.54 -8.83 -11.38
C TYR A 406 -32.37 -9.09 -12.34
N LEU A 407 -31.18 -8.59 -12.02
CA LEU A 407 -29.98 -8.74 -12.85
C LEU A 407 -29.53 -10.20 -12.97
N ALA A 408 -29.78 -11.03 -11.94
CA ALA A 408 -29.47 -12.46 -11.93
C ALA A 408 -30.45 -13.31 -12.75
N GLN A 409 -31.51 -12.73 -13.32
CA GLN A 409 -32.42 -13.45 -14.20
C GLN A 409 -31.71 -13.90 -15.47
N ASP A 410 -32.05 -15.10 -15.95
CA ASP A 410 -31.30 -15.74 -17.02
C ASP A 410 -31.32 -14.94 -18.34
N SER A 411 -32.44 -14.29 -18.68
CA SER A 411 -32.55 -13.43 -19.86
C SER A 411 -31.81 -12.09 -19.74
N ILE A 412 -31.61 -11.62 -18.50
CA ILE A 412 -30.92 -10.35 -18.22
C ILE A 412 -29.41 -10.57 -18.22
N LEU A 413 -28.93 -11.63 -17.58
CA LEU A 413 -27.51 -12.01 -17.62
C LEU A 413 -27.01 -12.22 -19.06
N ASP A 414 -27.81 -12.85 -19.92
CA ASP A 414 -27.44 -13.03 -21.33
C ASP A 414 -27.26 -11.69 -22.05
N GLN A 415 -28.15 -10.71 -21.81
CA GLN A 415 -28.03 -9.38 -22.39
C GLN A 415 -26.84 -8.60 -21.83
N LEU A 416 -26.51 -8.78 -20.54
CA LEU A 416 -25.35 -8.17 -19.91
C LEU A 416 -24.05 -8.72 -20.51
N VAL A 417 -23.97 -10.04 -20.72
CA VAL A 417 -22.81 -10.70 -21.35
C VAL A 417 -22.68 -10.28 -22.81
N ASP A 418 -23.77 -10.32 -23.59
CA ASP A 418 -23.77 -9.86 -24.98
C ASP A 418 -23.26 -8.42 -25.11
N ALA A 419 -23.70 -7.52 -24.22
CA ALA A 419 -23.30 -6.13 -24.24
C ALA A 419 -21.79 -5.89 -24.02
N ILE A 420 -21.07 -6.81 -23.37
CA ILE A 420 -19.63 -6.66 -23.10
C ILE A 420 -18.73 -7.36 -24.11
N VAL A 421 -19.28 -8.24 -24.96
CA VAL A 421 -18.52 -8.97 -26.01
C VAL A 421 -18.89 -8.55 -27.43
N THR A 422 -20.02 -7.89 -27.62
CA THR A 422 -20.51 -7.48 -28.95
C THR A 422 -20.12 -6.03 -29.25
N GLU A 423 -19.60 -5.77 -30.45
CA GLU A 423 -19.30 -4.41 -30.88
C GLU A 423 -20.57 -3.57 -31.03
N PRO A 424 -20.68 -2.42 -30.34
CA PRO A 424 -21.81 -1.51 -30.50
C PRO A 424 -21.84 -0.90 -31.90
N SER A 425 -23.04 -0.55 -32.39
CA SER A 425 -23.21 0.05 -33.72
C SER A 425 -22.26 1.25 -33.96
N ALA A 426 -21.61 1.23 -35.12
CA ALA A 426 -20.70 2.30 -35.54
C ALA A 426 -21.39 3.66 -35.72
N GLU A 427 -22.71 3.67 -35.87
CA GLU A 427 -23.55 4.87 -35.99
C GLU A 427 -23.65 5.67 -34.68
N LEU A 428 -23.35 5.05 -33.53
CA LEU A 428 -23.35 5.73 -32.25
C LEU A 428 -22.16 6.70 -32.11
N PRO A 429 -22.37 7.89 -31.52
CA PRO A 429 -21.29 8.83 -31.23
C PRO A 429 -20.17 8.17 -30.43
N HIS A 430 -18.90 8.45 -30.77
CA HIS A 430 -17.72 7.83 -30.14
C HIS A 430 -17.73 7.90 -28.60
N ARG A 431 -18.24 9.00 -28.02
CA ARG A 431 -18.37 9.18 -26.56
C ARG A 431 -19.42 8.29 -25.89
N GLN A 432 -20.42 7.81 -26.62
CA GLN A 432 -21.53 7.02 -26.09
C GLN A 432 -21.46 5.55 -26.51
N ARG A 433 -20.66 5.23 -27.54
CA ARG A 433 -20.55 3.92 -28.17
C ARG A 433 -20.41 2.77 -27.17
N TYR A 434 -19.53 2.91 -26.17
CA TYR A 434 -19.26 1.87 -25.17
C TYR A 434 -19.86 2.15 -23.79
N ARG A 435 -20.69 3.20 -23.63
CA ARG A 435 -21.25 3.56 -22.31
C ARG A 435 -22.06 2.40 -21.72
N ARG A 436 -22.92 1.79 -22.53
CA ARG A 436 -23.76 0.66 -22.12
C ARG A 436 -22.91 -0.56 -21.74
N ALA A 437 -21.96 -0.94 -22.60
CA ALA A 437 -21.03 -2.03 -22.34
C ALA A 437 -20.24 -1.83 -21.04
N ASN A 438 -19.80 -0.61 -20.78
CA ASN A 438 -19.09 -0.27 -19.54
C ASN A 438 -19.98 -0.43 -18.29
N VAL A 439 -21.24 0.04 -18.34
CA VAL A 439 -22.18 -0.14 -17.21
C VAL A 439 -22.45 -1.63 -16.99
N CYS A 440 -22.71 -2.41 -18.05
CA CYS A 440 -22.90 -3.87 -17.94
C CYS A 440 -21.68 -4.56 -17.33
N CYS A 441 -20.47 -4.19 -17.75
CA CYS A 441 -19.24 -4.70 -17.18
C CYS A 441 -19.11 -4.37 -15.68
N GLU A 442 -19.38 -3.13 -15.28
CA GLU A 442 -19.36 -2.73 -13.87
C GLU A 442 -20.38 -3.48 -13.01
N LEU A 443 -21.56 -3.78 -13.57
CA LEU A 443 -22.59 -4.57 -12.89
C LEU A 443 -22.18 -6.05 -12.75
N LEU A 444 -21.71 -6.67 -13.84
CA LEU A 444 -21.21 -8.05 -13.80
C LEU A 444 -19.98 -8.19 -12.88
N ALA A 445 -19.18 -7.13 -12.77
CA ALA A 445 -18.01 -7.07 -11.91
C ALA A 445 -18.28 -6.53 -10.49
N CYS A 446 -19.55 -6.35 -10.08
CA CYS A 446 -19.93 -5.71 -8.81
C CYS A 446 -19.72 -6.61 -7.57
N ASP A 447 -19.15 -7.81 -7.75
CA ASP A 447 -18.88 -8.82 -6.73
C ASP A 447 -20.14 -9.20 -5.92
N ALA A 448 -21.20 -9.58 -6.65
CA ALA A 448 -22.43 -10.12 -6.09
C ALA A 448 -22.54 -11.63 -6.42
N ASP A 449 -22.67 -12.47 -5.38
CA ASP A 449 -22.64 -13.93 -5.52
C ASP A 449 -23.73 -14.48 -6.44
N ALA A 450 -24.93 -13.87 -6.44
CA ALA A 450 -26.02 -14.28 -7.31
C ALA A 450 -25.68 -14.06 -8.80
N LEU A 451 -24.91 -13.01 -9.13
CA LEU A 451 -24.47 -12.73 -10.49
C LEU A 451 -23.35 -13.68 -10.91
N THR A 452 -22.32 -13.87 -10.08
CA THR A 452 -21.21 -14.78 -10.40
C THR A 452 -21.68 -16.23 -10.51
N THR A 453 -22.55 -16.67 -9.61
CA THR A 453 -23.19 -18.00 -9.68
C THR A 453 -24.06 -18.11 -10.91
N GLY A 454 -24.85 -17.08 -11.23
CA GLY A 454 -25.67 -17.04 -12.43
C GLY A 454 -24.84 -17.14 -13.71
N LEU A 455 -23.71 -16.44 -13.80
CA LEU A 455 -22.83 -16.48 -14.98
C LEU A 455 -22.29 -17.88 -15.29
N VAL A 456 -22.01 -18.70 -14.27
CA VAL A 456 -21.42 -20.04 -14.44
C VAL A 456 -22.43 -21.20 -14.34
N LYS A 457 -23.68 -20.88 -13.99
CA LYS A 457 -24.79 -21.84 -13.86
C LYS A 457 -24.99 -22.67 -15.13
N GLU A 458 -24.90 -22.04 -16.29
CA GLU A 458 -25.05 -22.67 -17.60
C GLU A 458 -23.87 -22.32 -18.50
N ASN A 459 -23.45 -23.27 -19.36
CA ASN A 459 -22.31 -23.05 -20.23
C ASN A 459 -22.53 -21.95 -21.28
N ARG A 460 -23.77 -21.64 -21.68
CA ARG A 460 -24.05 -20.68 -22.77
C ARG A 460 -23.37 -19.31 -22.60
N ARG A 461 -23.28 -18.79 -21.37
CA ARG A 461 -22.65 -17.48 -21.08
C ARG A 461 -21.13 -17.58 -21.11
N LEU A 462 -20.60 -18.69 -20.62
CA LEU A 462 -19.18 -19.01 -20.72
C LEU A 462 -18.78 -19.27 -22.19
N ASP A 463 -19.67 -19.86 -22.99
CA ASP A 463 -19.49 -20.07 -24.43
C ASP A 463 -19.48 -18.72 -25.15
N GLN A 464 -20.39 -17.78 -24.81
CA GLN A 464 -20.36 -16.40 -25.34
C GLN A 464 -19.06 -15.65 -25.00
N LEU A 465 -18.63 -15.70 -23.74
CA LEU A 465 -17.36 -15.10 -23.30
C LEU A 465 -16.16 -15.77 -24.00
N TYR A 466 -16.18 -17.09 -24.18
CA TYR A 466 -15.14 -17.83 -24.89
C TYR A 466 -15.11 -17.48 -26.39
N ASP A 467 -16.28 -17.37 -27.03
CA ASP A 467 -16.41 -17.07 -28.45
C ASP A 467 -15.90 -15.67 -28.81
N PHE A 468 -15.89 -14.73 -27.87
CA PHE A 468 -15.21 -13.44 -28.03
C PHE A 468 -13.73 -13.60 -28.43
N LEU A 469 -13.03 -14.58 -27.86
CA LEU A 469 -11.62 -14.86 -28.18
C LEU A 469 -11.45 -15.46 -29.59
N LYS A 470 -12.52 -15.97 -30.22
CA LYS A 470 -12.45 -16.48 -31.61
C LYS A 470 -12.45 -15.37 -32.65
N GLY A 471 -12.66 -14.11 -32.25
CA GLY A 471 -12.56 -12.96 -33.14
C GLY A 471 -11.18 -12.84 -33.79
N GLU A 472 -11.13 -12.21 -34.97
CA GLU A 472 -9.88 -11.93 -35.67
C GLU A 472 -9.07 -10.85 -34.93
N PRO A 473 -7.74 -11.02 -34.75
CA PRO A 473 -6.90 -9.99 -34.17
C PRO A 473 -6.84 -8.69 -35.03
N PRO A 474 -6.69 -7.51 -34.41
CA PRO A 474 -6.71 -7.29 -32.97
C PRO A 474 -8.15 -7.24 -32.42
N LEU A 475 -8.37 -7.81 -31.24
CA LEU A 475 -9.63 -7.61 -30.53
C LEU A 475 -9.78 -6.15 -30.11
N ASN A 476 -11.02 -5.72 -29.96
CA ASN A 476 -11.34 -4.39 -29.44
C ASN A 476 -10.74 -4.24 -28.02
N PRO A 477 -9.82 -3.27 -27.77
CA PRO A 477 -9.15 -3.17 -26.48
C PRO A 477 -10.10 -2.90 -25.30
N LEU A 478 -11.18 -2.14 -25.52
CA LEU A 478 -12.17 -1.85 -24.47
C LEU A 478 -13.00 -3.08 -24.14
N LEU A 479 -13.56 -3.77 -25.14
CA LEU A 479 -14.31 -5.01 -24.90
C LEU A 479 -13.41 -6.09 -24.30
N SER A 480 -12.14 -6.16 -24.73
CA SER A 480 -11.14 -7.07 -24.15
C SER A 480 -10.92 -6.78 -22.66
N SER A 481 -10.90 -5.50 -22.26
CA SER A 481 -10.81 -5.12 -20.85
C SER A 481 -12.07 -5.52 -20.05
N PHE A 482 -13.26 -5.44 -20.66
CA PHE A 482 -14.51 -5.85 -20.01
C PHE A 482 -14.61 -7.36 -19.86
N PHE A 483 -14.35 -8.11 -20.94
CA PHE A 483 -14.21 -9.56 -20.95
C PHE A 483 -13.22 -10.02 -19.87
N SER A 484 -12.00 -9.46 -19.88
CA SER A 484 -10.94 -9.82 -18.94
C SER A 484 -11.37 -9.57 -17.50
N LYS A 485 -11.98 -8.41 -17.21
CA LYS A 485 -12.46 -8.08 -15.85
C LYS A 485 -13.50 -9.07 -15.34
N VAL A 486 -14.47 -9.47 -16.16
CA VAL A 486 -15.49 -10.46 -15.77
C VAL A 486 -14.88 -11.85 -15.59
N MET A 487 -14.03 -12.29 -16.52
CA MET A 487 -13.38 -13.60 -16.42
C MET A 487 -12.44 -13.70 -15.21
N GLN A 488 -11.72 -12.63 -14.87
CA GLN A 488 -10.91 -12.55 -13.66
C GLN A 488 -11.76 -12.59 -12.37
N LEU A 489 -12.94 -11.97 -12.36
CA LEU A 489 -13.87 -12.13 -11.23
C LEU A 489 -14.31 -13.59 -11.08
N LEU A 490 -14.67 -14.25 -12.18
CA LEU A 490 -15.04 -15.66 -12.18
C LEU A 490 -13.88 -16.57 -11.75
N ALA A 491 -12.66 -16.26 -12.16
CA ALA A 491 -11.46 -17.00 -11.73
C ALA A 491 -11.20 -16.91 -10.22
N ARG A 492 -11.70 -15.85 -9.56
CA ARG A 492 -11.59 -15.69 -8.10
C ARG A 492 -12.78 -16.31 -7.35
N LYS A 493 -14.01 -16.09 -7.83
CA LYS A 493 -15.25 -16.42 -7.10
C LYS A 493 -15.86 -17.77 -7.49
N GLN A 494 -15.52 -18.27 -8.68
CA GLN A 494 -16.08 -19.49 -9.28
C GLN A 494 -14.95 -20.36 -9.88
N SER A 495 -13.80 -20.41 -9.19
CA SER A 495 -12.55 -20.99 -9.72
C SER A 495 -12.71 -22.44 -10.16
N ASP A 496 -13.35 -23.29 -9.36
CA ASP A 496 -13.56 -24.72 -9.71
C ASP A 496 -14.41 -24.89 -10.97
N ARG A 497 -15.52 -24.16 -11.04
CA ARG A 497 -16.46 -24.24 -12.16
C ARG A 497 -15.84 -23.68 -13.43
N LEU A 498 -15.14 -22.56 -13.33
CA LEU A 498 -14.42 -21.95 -14.45
C LEU A 498 -13.27 -22.83 -14.92
N LEU A 499 -12.47 -23.38 -14.00
CA LEU A 499 -11.36 -24.28 -14.33
C LEU A 499 -11.88 -25.51 -15.08
N ALA A 500 -12.93 -26.16 -14.58
CA ALA A 500 -13.53 -27.32 -15.25
C ALA A 500 -14.00 -26.98 -16.68
N TYR A 501 -14.60 -25.79 -16.86
CA TYR A 501 -15.01 -25.31 -18.18
C TYR A 501 -13.81 -25.03 -19.09
N LEU A 502 -12.82 -24.25 -18.65
CA LEU A 502 -11.64 -23.91 -19.46
C LEU A 502 -10.82 -25.15 -19.81
N SER A 503 -10.62 -26.07 -18.85
CA SER A 503 -9.91 -27.32 -19.09
C SER A 503 -10.61 -28.21 -20.10
N SER A 504 -11.95 -28.13 -20.20
CA SER A 504 -12.71 -28.88 -21.21
C SER A 504 -12.49 -28.39 -22.65
N LYS A 505 -12.04 -27.13 -22.82
CA LYS A 505 -11.66 -26.56 -24.13
C LYS A 505 -10.23 -26.93 -24.53
N GLY A 506 -9.43 -27.45 -23.60
CA GLY A 506 -8.09 -27.99 -23.87
C GLY A 506 -7.12 -26.95 -24.43
N GLU A 507 -6.32 -27.38 -25.42
CA GLU A 507 -5.30 -26.55 -26.07
C GLU A 507 -5.83 -25.35 -26.85
N GLU A 508 -7.03 -25.48 -27.44
CA GLU A 508 -7.64 -24.43 -28.27
C GLU A 508 -7.78 -23.12 -27.49
N PHE A 509 -8.17 -23.21 -26.22
CA PHE A 509 -8.28 -22.04 -25.35
C PHE A 509 -6.95 -21.28 -25.22
N ILE A 510 -5.85 -22.01 -25.01
CA ILE A 510 -4.52 -21.42 -24.90
C ILE A 510 -4.08 -20.84 -26.24
N ASP A 511 -4.36 -21.51 -27.36
CA ASP A 511 -4.08 -20.98 -28.69
C ASP A 511 -4.79 -19.65 -28.96
N LEU A 512 -6.04 -19.52 -28.51
CA LEU A 512 -6.80 -18.27 -28.63
C LEU A 512 -6.20 -17.16 -27.75
N LEU A 513 -5.76 -17.46 -26.53
CA LEU A 513 -5.09 -16.46 -25.68
C LEU A 513 -3.76 -15.99 -26.27
N ILE A 514 -2.97 -16.93 -26.81
CA ILE A 514 -1.68 -16.63 -27.45
C ILE A 514 -1.88 -15.83 -28.74
N ARG A 515 -2.91 -16.15 -29.53
CA ARG A 515 -3.29 -15.38 -30.73
C ARG A 515 -3.54 -13.91 -30.44
N HIS A 516 -4.06 -13.60 -29.25
CA HIS A 516 -4.42 -12.24 -28.84
C HIS A 516 -3.41 -11.62 -27.87
N MET A 517 -2.18 -12.14 -27.81
CA MET A 517 -1.14 -11.69 -26.87
C MET A 517 -0.78 -10.20 -27.02
N GLY A 518 -1.01 -9.58 -28.17
CA GLY A 518 -0.82 -8.13 -28.36
C GLY A 518 -1.79 -7.26 -27.53
N THR A 519 -2.89 -7.83 -27.03
CA THR A 519 -3.87 -7.11 -26.19
C THR A 519 -3.58 -7.37 -24.71
N SER A 520 -3.10 -6.36 -23.98
CA SER A 520 -2.66 -6.51 -22.58
C SER A 520 -3.72 -7.12 -21.66
N ALA A 521 -5.01 -6.81 -21.87
CA ALA A 521 -6.10 -7.38 -21.08
C ALA A 521 -6.20 -8.92 -21.21
N VAL A 522 -5.82 -9.50 -22.35
CA VAL A 522 -5.79 -10.95 -22.57
C VAL A 522 -4.59 -11.57 -21.86
N MET A 523 -3.43 -10.91 -21.90
CA MET A 523 -2.24 -11.33 -21.13
C MET A 523 -2.53 -11.33 -19.62
N ASP A 524 -3.13 -10.26 -19.10
CA ASP A 524 -3.52 -10.18 -17.68
C ASP A 524 -4.48 -11.31 -17.28
N PHE A 525 -5.43 -11.64 -18.17
CA PHE A 525 -6.33 -12.76 -17.96
C PHE A 525 -5.59 -14.11 -17.95
N LEU A 526 -4.63 -14.34 -18.85
CA LEU A 526 -3.82 -15.57 -18.85
C LEU A 526 -3.04 -15.72 -17.52
N VAL A 527 -2.45 -14.64 -17.00
CA VAL A 527 -1.81 -14.65 -15.68
C VAL A 527 -2.83 -14.97 -14.58
N SER A 528 -4.05 -14.43 -14.66
CA SER A 528 -5.12 -14.76 -13.72
C SER A 528 -5.56 -16.23 -13.81
N VAL A 529 -5.53 -16.86 -14.98
CA VAL A 529 -5.83 -18.29 -15.16
C VAL A 529 -4.73 -19.15 -14.54
N VAL A 530 -3.46 -18.78 -14.75
CA VAL A 530 -2.32 -19.50 -14.14
C VAL A 530 -2.36 -19.43 -12.62
N THR A 531 -2.75 -18.27 -12.08
CA THR A 531 -2.72 -18.03 -10.63
C THR A 531 -3.99 -18.49 -9.92
N MET A 532 -5.15 -18.48 -10.59
CA MET A 532 -6.48 -18.92 -10.11
C MET A 532 -6.65 -18.91 -8.59
N ARG A 533 -6.47 -17.73 -7.97
CA ARG A 533 -6.55 -17.59 -6.51
C ARG A 533 -7.99 -17.34 -6.07
N SER A 534 -8.53 -18.23 -5.27
CA SER A 534 -9.71 -17.93 -4.44
C SER A 534 -9.27 -17.12 -3.20
N VAL A 535 -10.04 -16.09 -2.83
CA VAL A 535 -9.61 -15.02 -1.89
C VAL A 535 -10.38 -15.06 -0.55
N ASP A 536 -11.45 -15.84 -0.46
CA ASP A 536 -12.49 -15.56 0.54
C ASP A 536 -12.42 -16.34 1.87
N GLU A 537 -11.42 -17.18 2.14
CA GLU A 537 -11.40 -17.92 3.42
C GLU A 537 -10.00 -18.04 4.06
N TYR A 538 -9.95 -17.74 5.37
CA TYR A 538 -8.74 -17.80 6.19
C TYR A 538 -8.66 -19.14 6.94
N GLY A 539 -7.59 -19.91 6.75
CA GLY A 539 -7.30 -21.11 7.55
C GLY A 539 -6.42 -22.15 6.86
N LEU A 540 -5.77 -23.03 7.63
CA LEU A 540 -4.87 -24.10 7.14
C LEU A 540 -5.57 -25.09 6.19
N GLN A 541 -6.87 -25.35 6.39
CA GLN A 541 -7.68 -26.21 5.52
C GLN A 541 -7.81 -25.62 4.10
N TYR A 542 -7.93 -24.30 4.00
CA TYR A 542 -8.07 -23.58 2.74
C TYR A 542 -6.75 -23.50 1.97
N GLN A 543 -5.63 -23.34 2.69
CA GLN A 543 -4.30 -23.37 2.09
C GLN A 543 -4.03 -24.71 1.36
N GLN A 544 -4.48 -25.83 1.93
CA GLN A 544 -4.37 -27.15 1.28
C GLN A 544 -5.25 -27.25 0.03
N LEU A 545 -6.50 -26.76 0.08
CA LEU A 545 -7.40 -26.75 -1.08
C LEU A 545 -6.85 -25.84 -2.20
N GLN A 546 -6.32 -24.68 -1.85
CA GLN A 546 -5.69 -23.75 -2.79
C GLN A 546 -4.43 -24.34 -3.42
N GLN A 547 -3.62 -25.07 -2.65
CA GLN A 547 -2.46 -25.78 -3.17
C GLN A 547 -2.87 -26.88 -4.15
N GLN A 548 -3.88 -27.69 -3.81
CA GLN A 548 -4.42 -28.72 -4.71
C GLN A 548 -4.94 -28.13 -6.03
N GLN A 549 -5.72 -27.05 -5.96
CA GLN A 549 -6.23 -26.35 -7.14
C GLN A 549 -5.08 -25.79 -7.99
N SER A 550 -4.08 -25.16 -7.37
CA SER A 550 -2.91 -24.61 -8.06
C SER A 550 -2.11 -25.71 -8.77
N THR A 551 -1.94 -26.87 -8.14
CA THR A 551 -1.30 -28.04 -8.76
C THR A 551 -2.12 -28.55 -9.95
N GLN A 552 -3.45 -28.60 -9.83
CA GLN A 552 -4.34 -29.02 -10.93
C GLN A 552 -4.24 -28.08 -12.14
N VAL A 553 -4.25 -26.76 -11.90
CA VAL A 553 -4.09 -25.74 -12.94
C VAL A 553 -2.72 -25.88 -13.62
N ALA A 554 -1.64 -25.98 -12.85
CA ALA A 554 -0.29 -26.14 -13.39
C ALA A 554 -0.15 -27.43 -14.23
N ALA A 555 -0.71 -28.55 -13.77
CA ALA A 555 -0.68 -29.81 -14.49
C ALA A 555 -1.48 -29.76 -15.81
N TRP A 556 -2.63 -29.09 -15.82
CA TRP A 556 -3.40 -28.86 -17.03
C TRP A 556 -2.63 -27.97 -18.02
N LEU A 557 -2.12 -26.82 -17.56
CA LEU A 557 -1.39 -25.89 -18.43
C LEU A 557 -0.12 -26.50 -19.02
N ALA A 558 0.61 -27.32 -18.25
CA ALA A 558 1.78 -28.05 -18.74
C ALA A 558 1.44 -28.99 -19.92
N GLN A 559 0.23 -29.55 -19.94
CA GLN A 559 -0.23 -30.42 -21.04
C GLN A 559 -0.63 -29.63 -22.30
N THR A 560 -0.86 -28.32 -22.18
CA THR A 560 -1.29 -27.50 -23.33
C THR A 560 -0.15 -26.97 -24.21
N GLY A 561 1.11 -27.23 -23.81
CA GLY A 561 2.28 -26.65 -24.47
C GLY A 561 2.42 -25.14 -24.26
N LEU A 562 1.85 -24.58 -23.17
CA LEU A 562 1.83 -23.14 -22.89
C LEU A 562 3.22 -22.50 -22.98
N VAL A 563 4.26 -23.14 -22.44
CA VAL A 563 5.63 -22.61 -22.41
C VAL A 563 6.16 -22.39 -23.83
N ASP A 564 6.04 -23.40 -24.70
CA ASP A 564 6.49 -23.29 -26.09
C ASP A 564 5.70 -22.23 -26.87
N LYS A 565 4.39 -22.14 -26.62
CA LYS A 565 3.53 -21.13 -27.25
C LYS A 565 3.88 -19.71 -26.80
N LEU A 566 4.24 -19.50 -25.54
CA LEU A 566 4.74 -18.22 -25.03
C LEU A 566 6.14 -17.88 -25.57
N LEU A 567 7.04 -18.85 -25.66
CA LEU A 567 8.35 -18.63 -26.28
C LEU A 567 8.22 -18.24 -27.75
N ALA A 568 7.23 -18.78 -28.46
CA ALA A 568 6.95 -18.42 -29.85
C ALA A 568 6.56 -16.95 -30.02
N THR A 569 5.95 -16.30 -29.01
CA THR A 569 5.59 -14.86 -29.10
C THR A 569 6.82 -13.94 -29.05
N LEU A 570 7.97 -14.45 -28.57
CA LEU A 570 9.24 -13.73 -28.53
C LEU A 570 10.00 -13.76 -29.87
N ALA A 571 9.40 -14.28 -30.94
CA ALA A 571 10.05 -14.33 -32.25
C ALA A 571 10.11 -12.93 -32.88
N SER A 572 11.17 -12.67 -33.66
CA SER A 572 11.43 -11.34 -34.25
C SER A 572 10.41 -10.91 -35.30
N ASP A 573 9.60 -11.84 -35.82
CA ASP A 573 8.50 -11.61 -36.76
C ASP A 573 7.18 -11.23 -36.07
N ARG A 574 7.12 -11.23 -34.74
CA ARG A 574 5.97 -10.79 -33.93
C ARG A 574 5.99 -9.29 -33.67
N SER A 575 4.82 -8.72 -33.35
CA SER A 575 4.72 -7.30 -32.97
C SER A 575 5.44 -7.01 -31.65
N PRO A 576 5.94 -5.78 -31.45
CA PRO A 576 6.56 -5.39 -30.18
C PRO A 576 5.65 -5.60 -28.97
N GLU A 577 4.34 -5.36 -29.12
CA GLU A 577 3.37 -5.60 -28.06
C GLU A 577 3.23 -7.09 -27.72
N GLU A 578 3.17 -7.98 -28.71
CA GLU A 578 3.15 -9.43 -28.48
C GLU A 578 4.42 -9.94 -27.80
N GLN A 579 5.59 -9.42 -28.21
CA GLN A 579 6.88 -9.78 -27.60
C GLN A 579 6.94 -9.33 -26.14
N TYR A 580 6.56 -8.06 -25.87
CA TYR A 580 6.56 -7.51 -24.51
C TYR A 580 5.58 -8.26 -23.60
N ASN A 581 4.34 -8.43 -24.04
CA ASN A 581 3.31 -9.11 -23.25
C ASN A 581 3.68 -10.59 -23.02
N GLY A 582 4.23 -11.28 -24.03
CA GLY A 582 4.72 -12.64 -23.89
C GLY A 582 5.86 -12.78 -22.88
N ALA A 583 6.84 -11.87 -22.92
CA ALA A 583 7.95 -11.84 -21.96
C ALA A 583 7.45 -11.58 -20.53
N GLN A 584 6.57 -10.60 -20.34
CA GLN A 584 5.97 -10.31 -19.03
C GLN A 584 5.15 -11.49 -18.51
N CYS A 585 4.40 -12.16 -19.38
CA CYS A 585 3.65 -13.35 -19.00
C CYS A 585 4.59 -14.47 -18.52
N LEU A 586 5.68 -14.75 -19.23
CA LEU A 586 6.67 -15.74 -18.82
C LEU A 586 7.27 -15.41 -17.44
N ILE A 587 7.67 -14.15 -17.22
CA ILE A 587 8.22 -13.69 -15.94
C ILE A 587 7.23 -13.91 -14.81
N ASN A 588 5.96 -13.52 -15.00
CA ASN A 588 4.92 -13.65 -13.99
C ASN A 588 4.62 -15.13 -13.66
N ILE A 589 4.56 -15.99 -14.67
CA ILE A 589 4.33 -17.43 -14.50
C ILE A 589 5.50 -18.08 -13.75
N ILE A 590 6.75 -17.78 -14.13
CA ILE A 590 7.95 -18.32 -13.46
C ILE A 590 7.97 -17.91 -11.99
N ALA A 591 7.75 -16.62 -11.69
CA ALA A 591 7.72 -16.12 -10.32
C ALA A 591 6.65 -16.86 -9.49
N TYR A 592 5.44 -16.98 -10.03
CA TYR A 592 4.35 -17.67 -9.35
C TYR A 592 4.63 -19.16 -9.11
N CYS A 593 5.16 -19.87 -10.12
CA CYS A 593 5.48 -21.29 -9.98
C CYS A 593 6.59 -21.54 -8.95
N ARG A 594 7.57 -20.63 -8.83
CA ARG A 594 8.62 -20.70 -7.79
C ARG A 594 8.07 -20.45 -6.39
N ASP A 595 7.19 -19.46 -6.23
CA ASP A 595 6.52 -19.21 -4.96
C ASP A 595 5.70 -20.42 -4.50
N LEU A 596 4.99 -21.07 -5.44
CA LEU A 596 4.21 -22.28 -5.17
C LEU A 596 5.10 -23.46 -4.74
N ALA A 597 6.27 -23.62 -5.38
CA ALA A 597 7.25 -24.65 -5.04
C ALA A 597 7.88 -24.41 -3.65
N ALA A 598 8.22 -23.16 -3.32
CA ALA A 598 8.75 -22.77 -2.01
C ALA A 598 7.73 -23.06 -0.89
N ALA A 599 6.46 -22.67 -1.08
CA ALA A 599 5.40 -22.92 -0.11
C ALA A 599 5.13 -24.42 0.12
N ALA A 600 5.35 -25.27 -0.89
CA ALA A 600 5.24 -26.72 -0.78
C ALA A 600 6.40 -27.34 0.03
N GLN A 601 7.62 -26.80 -0.08
CA GLN A 601 8.79 -27.25 0.68
C GLN A 601 8.64 -26.93 2.17
N ASP A 602 8.25 -25.70 2.52
CA ASP A 602 8.02 -25.26 3.90
C ASP A 602 6.94 -26.11 4.60
N SER A 603 5.89 -26.50 3.87
CA SER A 603 4.82 -27.37 4.39
C SER A 603 5.28 -28.81 4.64
N SER A 604 6.26 -29.30 3.86
CA SER A 604 6.81 -30.66 4.01
C SER A 604 7.82 -30.79 5.15
N GLU A 605 8.53 -29.70 5.49
CA GLU A 605 9.45 -29.66 6.63
C GLU A 605 8.70 -29.60 7.97
N ALA A 606 7.52 -28.96 8.02
CA ALA A 606 6.65 -28.95 9.19
C ALA A 606 5.97 -30.32 9.47
N ALA A 607 5.79 -31.16 8.44
CA ALA A 607 5.12 -32.46 8.56
C ALA A 607 6.06 -33.65 8.82
N ASN A 608 7.38 -33.48 8.63
CA ASN A 608 8.34 -34.57 8.77
C ASN A 608 8.88 -34.72 10.20
N SER A 609 8.00 -35.24 11.07
CA SER A 609 8.37 -36.11 12.20
C SER A 609 7.77 -37.51 12.06
N SER A 610 7.59 -38.03 10.85
CA SER A 610 7.48 -39.47 10.59
C SER A 610 7.63 -39.78 9.10
N SER A 611 8.51 -40.74 8.81
CA SER A 611 8.94 -41.20 7.48
C SER A 611 7.82 -41.47 6.46
N ALA A 612 8.02 -41.02 5.22
CA ALA A 612 8.39 -41.86 4.07
C ALA A 612 8.40 -40.99 2.79
N ALA A 613 9.54 -40.95 2.11
CA ALA A 613 9.64 -40.40 0.77
C ALA A 613 8.84 -41.27 -0.21
N SER A 614 7.70 -40.78 -0.67
CA SER A 614 7.05 -41.27 -1.88
C SER A 614 7.36 -40.31 -3.03
N SER A 615 8.29 -40.74 -3.88
CA SER A 615 8.49 -40.20 -5.21
C SER A 615 7.21 -40.29 -6.05
N THR A 616 6.66 -39.16 -6.47
CA THR A 616 5.73 -39.11 -7.60
C THR A 616 6.28 -38.12 -8.61
N PRO A 617 6.85 -38.57 -9.75
CA PRO A 617 7.28 -37.69 -10.82
C PRO A 617 6.04 -37.30 -11.64
N SER A 618 5.62 -36.06 -11.58
CA SER A 618 4.66 -35.49 -12.53
C SER A 618 5.28 -34.19 -13.02
N ALA A 619 5.59 -34.14 -14.32
CA ALA A 619 6.22 -32.99 -14.96
C ALA A 619 5.41 -31.72 -14.67
N THR A 620 5.94 -30.87 -13.81
CA THR A 620 5.29 -29.63 -13.42
C THR A 620 5.51 -28.57 -14.49
N LEU A 621 4.60 -27.59 -14.58
CA LEU A 621 4.79 -26.41 -15.43
C LEU A 621 6.14 -25.72 -15.14
N LEU A 622 6.58 -25.77 -13.89
CA LEU A 622 7.90 -25.28 -13.46
C LEU A 622 9.04 -26.09 -14.09
N ASP A 623 8.96 -27.43 -14.12
CA ASP A 623 9.97 -28.28 -14.76
C ASP A 623 10.12 -27.98 -16.25
N GLN A 624 9.01 -27.65 -16.95
CA GLN A 624 9.06 -27.23 -18.34
C GLN A 624 9.75 -25.86 -18.49
N LEU A 625 9.42 -24.90 -17.63
CA LEU A 625 9.98 -23.55 -17.62
C LEU A 625 11.49 -23.55 -17.30
N GLU A 626 11.92 -24.40 -16.38
CA GLU A 626 13.32 -24.52 -15.94
C GLU A 626 14.11 -25.58 -16.73
N SER A 627 13.49 -26.20 -17.74
CA SER A 627 14.17 -27.19 -18.57
C SER A 627 15.31 -26.58 -19.38
N GLY A 628 16.37 -27.38 -19.60
CA GLY A 628 17.49 -26.98 -20.46
C GLY A 628 17.07 -26.67 -21.90
N ASP A 629 15.96 -27.26 -22.38
CA ASP A 629 15.38 -26.95 -23.69
C ASP A 629 14.78 -25.54 -23.74
N THR A 630 13.97 -25.16 -22.74
CA THR A 630 13.44 -23.80 -22.60
C THR A 630 14.55 -22.76 -22.47
N ALA A 631 15.55 -23.02 -21.63
CA ALA A 631 16.72 -22.16 -21.49
C ALA A 631 17.49 -22.01 -22.81
N GLY A 632 17.68 -23.12 -23.55
CA GLY A 632 18.30 -23.12 -24.87
C GLY A 632 17.52 -22.29 -25.90
N LYS A 633 16.19 -22.42 -25.94
CA LYS A 633 15.31 -21.64 -26.82
C LYS A 633 15.33 -20.14 -26.51
N LEU A 634 15.36 -19.76 -25.23
CA LEU A 634 15.50 -18.36 -24.80
C LEU A 634 16.86 -17.77 -25.21
N LEU A 635 17.95 -18.49 -24.94
CA LEU A 635 19.30 -18.08 -25.31
C LEU A 635 19.45 -17.91 -26.83
N ALA A 636 18.91 -18.83 -27.63
CA ALA A 636 18.92 -18.72 -29.09
C ALA A 636 18.23 -17.43 -29.56
N LYS A 637 17.05 -17.10 -29.00
CA LYS A 637 16.32 -15.87 -29.34
C LYS A 637 17.04 -14.60 -28.92
N MET A 638 17.72 -14.61 -27.77
CA MET A 638 18.54 -13.46 -27.33
C MET A 638 19.77 -13.24 -28.22
N LEU A 639 20.36 -14.33 -28.75
CA LEU A 639 21.55 -14.27 -29.59
C LEU A 639 21.22 -13.94 -31.06
N ASP A 640 20.09 -14.40 -31.59
CA ASP A 640 19.64 -14.11 -32.97
C ASP A 640 19.20 -12.64 -33.15
N GLY A 641 18.84 -11.93 -32.07
CA GLY A 641 18.47 -10.51 -32.08
C GLY A 641 19.64 -9.52 -32.25
N ALA A 642 20.90 -9.99 -32.31
CA ALA A 642 22.09 -9.14 -32.36
C ALA A 642 22.45 -8.59 -33.77
N GLY A 643 21.56 -8.73 -34.76
CA GLY A 643 21.79 -8.37 -36.16
C GLY A 643 21.07 -7.10 -36.65
N GLY A 644 21.34 -5.93 -36.07
CA GLY A 644 20.98 -4.62 -36.66
C GLY A 644 20.54 -3.55 -35.64
N PRO A 645 20.88 -2.26 -35.83
CA PRO A 645 20.60 -1.23 -34.83
C PRO A 645 19.15 -0.74 -34.97
N SER A 646 18.26 -1.25 -34.12
CA SER A 646 16.99 -0.59 -33.84
C SER A 646 16.65 -0.70 -32.36
N GLU A 647 16.43 0.47 -31.77
CA GLU A 647 16.13 0.74 -30.37
C GLU A 647 15.01 -0.15 -29.82
N SER A 648 15.32 -1.13 -28.98
CA SER A 648 14.36 -1.69 -28.01
C SER A 648 15.10 -2.32 -26.82
N GLY A 649 14.97 -1.70 -25.65
CA GLY A 649 15.66 -2.06 -24.41
C GLY A 649 15.05 -3.24 -23.65
N VAL A 650 14.69 -4.33 -24.33
CA VAL A 650 13.99 -5.47 -23.70
C VAL A 650 14.94 -6.63 -23.33
N ALA A 651 16.17 -6.66 -23.85
CA ALA A 651 17.06 -7.83 -23.70
C ALA A 651 17.92 -7.88 -22.42
N ALA A 652 17.73 -6.99 -21.44
CA ALA A 652 18.63 -6.87 -20.28
C ALA A 652 18.09 -7.46 -18.96
N GLY A 653 17.00 -8.22 -18.96
CA GLY A 653 16.37 -8.66 -17.70
C GLY A 653 15.62 -10.00 -17.72
N ALA A 654 15.97 -10.92 -18.61
CA ALA A 654 15.47 -12.31 -18.56
C ALA A 654 16.49 -13.23 -17.88
#